data_AF-A0A3M1CG13-F1
#
_entry.id   AF-A0A3M1CG13-F1
#
_cell.length_a   1.000
_cell.length_b   1.000
_cell.length_c   1.000
_cell.angle_alpha   90.00
_cell.angle_beta   90.00
_cell.angle_gamma   90.00
#
_symmetry.space_group_name_H-M   'P 1'
#
loop_
_entity.id
_entity.type
_entity.pdbx_description
1 polymer ?
#
loop_
_entity_poly.entity_id
_entity_poly.type
_entity_poly.pdbx_seq_one_letter_code
_entity_poly.pdbx_strand_id
1 'polypeptide(L)'
;MHSFRERIRINGELIPQECVTALWEQMRPEVETLPQTTAFEIITALAFLHFRQKQVDWAVIEVGLGGRLDATNVIRPRACAITSLSLEHTELLGSTLDRIAYEKAGIIKPGVPVITAAQAPEAMAVIADVAARNEAPLWQVGPEGDWRYTVHTADQYGLRLDLYGPDAIYEALWVPLVGHHQAINAGVAVAMAHALNDARLSPDVVRQGLAQTIWPGRLELLPRRPGMASILVDGAHNRHSAEQVLNALALFPRNRLILLFGASAAKDIAGMLEVLRPVSDAVVVTRSYHPRAADPHDLAGLVRTIVPTKPVFVADEALTALQMALEQTTDADLILGYLDPEYFLGGRMKLDVEAARRAISEHVCRPLGLELLDAAAGIHELINETMAAAAKTHIAEKGGNPRLVTIAAFGGAGPVHAAGLARRLGAGRIVVPPSAGVGSAMGFFVAPRAFDLLRSHKVELSQARLDELEAIFEELEREGAAILRTCGAEEKVSCSRTLDLRFVGQGYETRLELRDGRPVEIGAARLREMFDREYERLYGRSYPDSPVEVVNLGVRASLPVRPFSPAAAMPAPSGRKRPSERPAFDLGTRRMVEHRVIERAMCKPGEKIQGPALVEEPETTTVVPSGAVAWLDELGYLHVELPQATVREAGR
;
A
#
# COMPACT_ATOMS: atom_id res chain seq x y z
N MET A 1 3.74 12.93 1.83
CA MET A 1 2.94 13.97 2.52
C MET A 1 2.41 13.37 3.81
N HIS A 2 2.86 13.91 4.92
CA HIS A 2 2.80 13.33 6.27
C HIS A 2 1.93 14.16 7.22
N SER A 3 1.60 15.41 6.85
CA SER A 3 0.74 16.28 7.65
C SER A 3 -0.12 17.21 6.80
N PHE A 4 -1.34 17.48 7.25
CA PHE A 4 -2.19 18.57 6.74
C PHE A 4 -1.43 19.91 6.64
N ARG A 5 -0.52 20.16 7.59
CA ARG A 5 0.26 21.40 7.72
C ARG A 5 1.12 21.71 6.49
N GLU A 6 1.45 20.70 5.67
CA GLU A 6 2.22 20.86 4.43
C GLU A 6 1.54 21.79 3.41
N ARG A 7 0.23 22.00 3.54
CA ARG A 7 -0.56 22.90 2.68
C ARG A 7 -0.30 24.39 2.95
N ILE A 8 0.33 24.74 4.08
CA ILE A 8 0.58 26.13 4.48
C ILE A 8 2.00 26.23 5.02
N ARG A 9 2.87 26.91 4.27
CA ARG A 9 4.28 27.09 4.63
C ARG A 9 4.70 28.56 4.57
N ILE A 10 5.60 28.96 5.46
CA ILE A 10 6.26 30.28 5.43
C ILE A 10 7.75 30.02 5.59
N ASN A 11 8.56 30.56 4.66
CA ASN A 11 10.02 30.38 4.65
C ASN A 11 10.48 28.91 4.73
N GLY A 12 9.72 28.01 4.08
CA GLY A 12 9.99 26.57 4.10
C GLY A 12 9.43 25.83 5.33
N GLU A 13 9.03 26.53 6.39
CA GLU A 13 8.53 25.93 7.62
C GLU A 13 7.01 25.66 7.56
N LEU A 14 6.58 24.54 8.12
CA LEU A 14 5.16 24.18 8.23
C LEU A 14 4.46 25.10 9.25
N ILE A 15 3.23 25.54 8.96
CA ILE A 15 2.39 26.25 9.95
C ILE A 15 2.39 25.49 11.29
N PRO A 16 2.62 26.13 12.45
CA PRO A 16 2.56 25.44 13.75
C PRO A 16 1.19 24.84 14.03
N GLN A 17 1.13 23.70 14.72
CA GLN A 17 -0.14 23.01 14.98
C GLN A 17 -1.09 23.88 15.80
N GLU A 18 -0.55 24.63 16.76
CA GLU A 18 -1.28 25.56 17.62
C GLU A 18 -1.88 26.71 16.79
N CYS A 19 -1.16 27.17 15.76
CA CYS A 19 -1.67 28.18 14.84
C CYS A 19 -2.83 27.64 13.99
N VAL A 20 -2.78 26.38 13.55
CA VAL A 20 -3.90 25.76 12.82
C VAL A 20 -5.15 25.73 13.69
N THR A 21 -5.03 25.24 14.93
CA THR A 21 -6.16 25.18 15.86
C THR A 21 -6.70 26.57 16.20
N ALA A 22 -5.82 27.53 16.49
CA ALA A 22 -6.24 28.89 16.83
C ALA A 22 -6.97 29.59 15.68
N LEU A 23 -6.49 29.44 14.44
CA LEU A 23 -7.13 29.99 13.25
C LEU A 23 -8.45 29.29 12.94
N TRP A 24 -8.53 27.97 13.14
CA TRP A 24 -9.80 27.25 13.02
C TRP A 24 -10.82 27.74 14.05
N GLU A 25 -10.46 27.86 15.32
CA GLU A 25 -11.36 28.37 16.37
C GLU A 25 -11.83 29.80 16.08
N GLN A 26 -10.96 30.63 15.48
CA GLN A 26 -11.32 31.97 15.03
C GLN A 26 -12.36 31.94 13.89
N MET A 27 -12.21 31.04 12.92
CA MET A 27 -13.06 30.96 11.72
C MET A 27 -14.36 30.18 11.95
N ARG A 28 -14.36 29.20 12.87
CA ARG A 28 -15.45 28.25 13.09
C ARG A 28 -16.82 28.93 13.21
N PRO A 29 -17.01 30.01 14.00
CA PRO A 29 -18.32 30.64 14.14
C PRO A 29 -18.89 31.16 12.82
N GLU A 30 -18.05 31.66 11.92
CA GLU A 30 -18.49 32.15 10.60
C GLU A 30 -18.73 30.97 9.64
N VAL A 31 -17.81 30.00 9.62
CA VAL A 31 -17.91 28.81 8.75
C VAL A 31 -19.18 28.00 9.05
N GLU A 32 -19.54 27.83 10.32
CA GLU A 32 -20.75 27.10 10.73
C GLU A 32 -22.06 27.77 10.29
N THR A 33 -22.04 29.06 9.95
CA THR A 33 -23.21 29.77 9.41
C THR A 33 -23.36 29.61 7.89
N LEU A 34 -22.31 29.14 7.21
CA LEU A 34 -22.30 28.98 5.76
C LEU A 34 -22.81 27.58 5.37
N PRO A 35 -23.82 27.48 4.49
CA PRO A 35 -24.24 26.19 3.97
C PRO A 35 -23.15 25.61 3.05
N GLN A 36 -22.77 24.35 3.28
CA GLN A 36 -21.97 23.53 2.35
C GLN A 36 -20.53 24.02 2.09
N THR A 37 -19.80 24.52 3.10
CA THR A 37 -18.36 24.82 2.95
C THR A 37 -17.52 23.55 2.85
N THR A 38 -16.66 23.50 1.84
CA THR A 38 -15.73 22.40 1.61
C THR A 38 -14.47 22.52 2.49
N ALA A 39 -13.82 21.39 2.75
CA ALA A 39 -12.54 21.38 3.46
C ALA A 39 -11.47 22.24 2.76
N PHE A 40 -11.47 22.32 1.43
CA PHE A 40 -10.48 23.09 0.67
C PHE A 40 -10.69 24.60 0.79
N GLU A 41 -11.94 25.07 0.83
CA GLU A 41 -12.25 26.48 1.10
C GLU A 41 -11.78 26.90 2.50
N ILE A 42 -12.02 26.05 3.50
CA ILE A 42 -11.55 26.28 4.87
C ILE A 42 -10.03 26.39 4.88
N ILE A 43 -9.32 25.42 4.27
CA ILE A 43 -7.84 25.43 4.18
C ILE A 43 -7.32 26.73 3.54
N THR A 44 -7.95 27.14 2.45
CA THR A 44 -7.55 28.34 1.69
C THR A 44 -7.70 29.60 2.52
N ALA A 45 -8.83 29.77 3.20
CA ALA A 45 -9.05 30.89 4.10
C ALA A 45 -8.09 30.88 5.30
N LEU A 46 -7.79 29.70 5.85
CA LEU A 46 -6.82 29.50 6.93
C LEU A 46 -5.40 29.94 6.49
N ALA A 47 -5.01 29.59 5.26
CA ALA A 47 -3.75 30.01 4.66
C ALA A 47 -3.66 31.53 4.50
N PHE A 48 -4.70 32.16 3.94
CA PHE A 48 -4.74 33.62 3.77
C PHE A 48 -4.70 34.38 5.09
N LEU A 49 -5.43 33.92 6.11
CA LEU A 49 -5.37 34.52 7.44
C LEU A 49 -3.98 34.39 8.05
N HIS A 50 -3.35 33.22 7.91
CA HIS A 50 -1.99 33.01 8.41
C HIS A 50 -0.97 33.91 7.72
N PHE A 51 -1.01 33.99 6.39
CA PHE A 51 -0.13 34.86 5.60
C PHE A 51 -0.34 36.34 5.93
N ARG A 52 -1.59 36.77 6.15
CA ARG A 52 -1.91 38.13 6.60
C ARG A 52 -1.35 38.42 7.99
N GLN A 53 -1.54 37.52 8.94
CA GLN A 53 -1.03 37.68 10.32
C GLN A 53 0.50 37.73 10.36
N LYS A 54 1.17 36.98 9.49
CA LYS A 54 2.63 36.95 9.38
C LYS A 54 3.22 38.00 8.46
N GLN A 55 2.36 38.78 7.77
CA GLN A 55 2.75 39.85 6.86
C GLN A 55 3.81 39.40 5.84
N VAL A 56 3.56 38.28 5.18
CA VAL A 56 4.50 37.73 4.19
C VAL A 56 4.71 38.71 3.03
N ASP A 57 5.94 38.80 2.54
CA ASP A 57 6.28 39.62 1.37
C ASP A 57 5.64 39.11 0.08
N TRP A 58 5.62 37.78 -0.06
CA TRP A 58 5.13 37.06 -1.21
C TRP A 58 4.38 35.81 -0.76
N ALA A 59 3.26 35.55 -1.41
CA ALA A 59 2.50 34.31 -1.25
C ALA A 59 2.42 33.61 -2.61
N VAL A 60 2.88 32.36 -2.65
CA VAL A 60 2.71 31.47 -3.81
C VAL A 60 1.50 30.58 -3.51
N ILE A 61 0.47 30.70 -4.34
CA ILE A 61 -0.81 30.03 -4.13
C ILE A 61 -1.05 29.03 -5.25
N GLU A 62 -1.02 27.75 -4.92
CA GLU A 62 -1.38 26.66 -5.83
C GLU A 62 -2.90 26.52 -5.88
N VAL A 63 -3.44 26.45 -7.10
CA VAL A 63 -4.87 26.21 -7.34
C VAL A 63 -5.22 24.77 -6.95
N GLY A 64 -6.34 24.56 -6.26
CA GLY A 64 -6.76 23.22 -5.86
C GLY A 64 -7.28 22.37 -7.03
N LEU A 65 -8.29 22.87 -7.72
CA LEU A 65 -8.89 22.20 -8.88
C LEU A 65 -9.39 23.22 -9.92
N GLY A 66 -9.03 23.01 -11.18
CA GLY A 66 -9.42 23.91 -12.26
C GLY A 66 -8.73 25.26 -12.12
N GLY A 67 -9.48 26.31 -11.78
CA GLY A 67 -8.96 27.67 -11.59
C GLY A 67 -10.07 28.71 -11.46
N ARG A 68 -10.94 28.79 -12.45
CA ARG A 68 -12.03 29.78 -12.55
C ARG A 68 -12.94 29.80 -11.31
N LEU A 69 -13.33 28.61 -10.84
CA LEU A 69 -14.22 28.41 -9.69
C LEU A 69 -13.47 27.90 -8.44
N ASP A 70 -12.14 27.95 -8.44
CA ASP A 70 -11.36 27.46 -7.31
C ASP A 70 -11.39 28.44 -6.13
N ALA A 71 -11.37 27.92 -4.91
CA ALA A 71 -11.41 28.73 -3.68
C ALA A 71 -10.26 29.75 -3.59
N THR A 72 -9.12 29.46 -4.24
CA THR A 72 -7.97 30.37 -4.28
C THR A 72 -8.20 31.58 -5.19
N ASN A 73 -9.14 31.51 -6.13
CA ASN A 73 -9.34 32.51 -7.18
C ASN A 73 -10.10 33.78 -6.72
N VAL A 74 -10.05 34.05 -5.41
CA VAL A 74 -10.57 35.27 -4.76
C VAL A 74 -9.50 36.37 -4.61
N ILE A 75 -8.27 36.10 -5.06
CA ILE A 75 -7.14 37.03 -5.00
C ILE A 75 -6.87 37.70 -6.35
N ARG A 76 -6.19 38.85 -6.32
CA ARG A 76 -5.56 39.46 -7.49
C ARG A 76 -4.05 39.23 -7.42
N PRO A 77 -3.49 38.27 -8.17
CA PRO A 77 -2.07 37.97 -8.12
C PRO A 77 -1.24 39.04 -8.86
N ARG A 78 0.06 39.09 -8.57
CA ARG A 78 1.02 39.93 -9.32
C ARG A 78 1.52 39.27 -10.61
N ALA A 79 1.52 37.94 -10.64
CA ALA A 79 1.73 37.12 -11.83
C ALA A 79 0.99 35.78 -11.60
N CYS A 80 0.53 35.13 -12.65
CA CYS A 80 -0.01 33.78 -12.58
C CYS A 80 0.71 32.84 -13.56
N ALA A 81 0.61 31.52 -13.32
CA ALA A 81 1.16 30.55 -14.24
C ALA A 81 0.24 29.37 -14.49
N ILE A 82 0.33 28.83 -15.71
CA ILE A 82 -0.34 27.61 -16.14
C ILE A 82 0.75 26.62 -16.56
N THR A 83 0.97 25.60 -15.74
CA THR A 83 1.92 24.52 -16.03
C THR A 83 1.40 23.61 -17.15
N SER A 84 2.17 22.60 -17.56
CA SER A 84 1.74 21.65 -18.58
C SER A 84 0.36 21.04 -18.27
N LEU A 85 -0.53 21.08 -19.26
CA LEU A 85 -1.89 20.55 -19.14
C LEU A 85 -1.97 19.14 -19.70
N SER A 86 -2.70 18.29 -18.98
CA SER A 86 -3.06 16.94 -19.40
C SER A 86 -4.52 16.67 -19.08
N LEU A 87 -5.06 15.58 -19.64
CA LEU A 87 -6.41 15.11 -19.30
C LEU A 87 -6.42 14.60 -17.86
N GLU A 88 -6.89 15.44 -16.94
CA GLU A 88 -7.07 15.14 -15.53
C GLU A 88 -8.42 15.65 -15.06
N HIS A 89 -9.06 14.91 -14.14
CA HIS A 89 -10.36 15.29 -13.58
C HIS A 89 -11.43 15.53 -14.66
N THR A 90 -11.45 14.69 -15.70
CA THR A 90 -12.30 14.86 -16.88
C THR A 90 -13.80 14.90 -16.58
N GLU A 91 -14.21 14.25 -15.48
CA GLU A 91 -15.58 14.31 -14.96
C GLU A 91 -15.98 15.70 -14.43
N LEU A 92 -15.01 16.49 -13.96
CA LEU A 92 -15.23 17.79 -13.33
C LEU A 92 -14.86 18.96 -14.26
N LEU A 93 -13.74 18.84 -14.99
CA LEU A 93 -13.16 19.91 -15.80
C LEU A 93 -13.51 19.79 -17.30
N GLY A 94 -14.07 18.66 -17.71
CA GLY A 94 -14.40 18.35 -19.11
C GLY A 94 -13.45 17.33 -19.73
N SER A 95 -13.91 16.71 -20.81
CA SER A 95 -13.23 15.58 -21.48
C SER A 95 -12.20 15.98 -22.53
N THR A 96 -11.94 17.29 -22.71
CA THR A 96 -11.05 17.82 -23.74
C THR A 96 -10.09 18.87 -23.18
N LEU A 97 -8.92 19.01 -23.79
CA LEU A 97 -7.86 19.90 -23.29
C LEU A 97 -8.24 21.38 -23.35
N ASP A 98 -9.01 21.81 -24.34
CA ASP A 98 -9.54 23.18 -24.46
C ASP A 98 -10.48 23.54 -23.29
N ARG A 99 -11.34 22.60 -22.85
CA ARG A 99 -12.22 22.80 -21.69
C ARG A 99 -11.44 22.88 -20.38
N ILE A 100 -10.47 22.00 -20.20
CA ILE A 100 -9.56 22.03 -19.04
C ILE A 100 -8.76 23.34 -19.02
N ALA A 101 -8.26 23.76 -20.19
CA ALA A 101 -7.56 25.03 -20.34
C ALA A 101 -8.46 26.22 -19.99
N TYR A 102 -9.73 26.21 -20.39
CA TYR A 102 -10.69 27.27 -20.04
C TYR A 102 -10.89 27.39 -18.53
N GLU A 103 -11.08 26.27 -17.83
CA GLU A 103 -11.20 26.29 -16.36
C GLU A 103 -9.93 26.81 -15.69
N LYS A 104 -8.74 26.37 -16.14
CA LYS A 104 -7.46 26.80 -15.57
C LYS A 104 -7.12 28.26 -15.91
N ALA A 105 -7.44 28.71 -17.12
CA ALA A 105 -7.24 30.09 -17.55
C ALA A 105 -8.10 31.11 -16.78
N GLY A 106 -9.11 30.66 -16.02
CA GLY A 106 -9.90 31.53 -15.14
C GLY A 106 -9.13 32.22 -14.01
N ILE A 107 -7.87 31.86 -13.77
CA ILE A 107 -6.97 32.57 -12.86
C ILE A 107 -6.35 33.83 -13.49
N ILE A 108 -6.40 33.96 -14.82
CA ILE A 108 -5.86 35.13 -15.53
C ILE A 108 -6.75 36.33 -15.21
N LYS A 109 -6.13 37.40 -14.70
CA LYS A 109 -6.81 38.64 -14.29
C LYS A 109 -6.40 39.80 -15.21
N PRO A 110 -7.25 40.85 -15.33
CA PRO A 110 -6.97 41.97 -16.22
C PRO A 110 -5.60 42.62 -15.96
N GLY A 111 -4.75 42.71 -16.98
CA GLY A 111 -3.42 43.32 -16.94
C GLY A 111 -2.37 42.57 -16.11
N VAL A 112 -2.67 41.37 -15.62
CA VAL A 112 -1.72 40.57 -14.83
C VAL A 112 -0.93 39.66 -15.77
N PRO A 113 0.42 39.65 -15.72
CA PRO A 113 1.22 38.76 -16.56
C PRO A 113 0.95 37.29 -16.25
N VAL A 114 0.84 36.49 -17.32
CA VAL A 114 0.63 35.04 -17.28
C VAL A 114 1.78 34.32 -17.96
N ILE A 115 2.35 33.34 -17.26
CA ILE A 115 3.39 32.46 -17.78
C ILE A 115 2.76 31.09 -18.03
N THR A 116 2.96 30.51 -19.22
CA THR A 116 2.51 29.14 -19.49
C THR A 116 3.65 28.25 -19.97
N ALA A 117 3.64 26.98 -19.57
CA ALA A 117 4.38 25.97 -20.31
C ALA A 117 3.85 25.86 -21.75
N ALA A 118 4.66 25.35 -22.68
CA ALA A 118 4.15 24.96 -23.99
C ALA A 118 3.03 23.92 -23.85
N GLN A 119 1.92 24.16 -24.57
CA GLN A 119 0.71 23.33 -24.50
C GLN A 119 0.37 22.74 -25.87
N ALA A 120 -0.57 21.78 -25.89
CA ALA A 120 -1.23 21.38 -27.13
C ALA A 120 -1.92 22.58 -27.80
N PRO A 121 -1.99 22.65 -29.14
CA PRO A 121 -2.52 23.80 -29.87
C PRO A 121 -3.92 24.26 -29.40
N GLU A 122 -4.82 23.31 -29.13
CA GLU A 122 -6.18 23.58 -28.67
C GLU A 122 -6.24 24.21 -27.28
N ALA A 123 -5.37 23.80 -26.37
CA ALA A 123 -5.27 24.40 -25.04
C ALA A 123 -4.59 25.77 -25.09
N MET A 124 -3.53 25.88 -25.90
CA MET A 124 -2.80 27.13 -26.08
C MET A 124 -3.68 28.23 -26.66
N ALA A 125 -4.53 27.90 -27.63
CA ALA A 125 -5.49 28.84 -28.23
C ALA A 125 -6.46 29.42 -27.19
N VAL A 126 -6.96 28.60 -26.25
CA VAL A 126 -7.84 29.06 -25.17
C VAL A 126 -7.10 29.97 -24.20
N ILE A 127 -5.90 29.60 -23.78
CA ILE A 127 -5.08 30.43 -22.87
C ILE A 127 -4.78 31.79 -23.52
N ALA A 128 -4.40 31.80 -24.80
CA ALA A 128 -4.12 33.02 -25.54
C ALA A 128 -5.35 33.93 -25.70
N ASP A 129 -6.51 33.37 -26.02
CA ASP A 129 -7.77 34.12 -26.11
C ASP A 129 -8.16 34.73 -24.76
N VAL A 130 -8.08 33.97 -23.66
CA VAL A 130 -8.39 34.49 -22.32
C VAL A 130 -7.38 35.57 -21.89
N ALA A 131 -6.08 35.38 -22.19
CA ALA A 131 -5.06 36.38 -21.92
C ALA A 131 -5.32 37.68 -22.70
N ALA A 132 -5.61 37.57 -24.00
CA ALA A 132 -5.91 38.72 -24.85
C ALA A 132 -7.15 39.49 -24.35
N ARG A 133 -8.24 38.80 -24.00
CA ARG A 133 -9.45 39.42 -23.44
C ARG A 133 -9.23 40.14 -22.11
N ASN A 134 -8.24 39.69 -21.33
CA ASN A 134 -7.84 40.32 -20.08
C ASN A 134 -6.71 41.34 -20.28
N GLU A 135 -6.25 41.59 -21.50
CA GLU A 135 -5.07 42.43 -21.75
C GLU A 135 -3.87 41.99 -20.90
N ALA A 136 -3.76 40.69 -20.65
CA ALA A 136 -2.74 40.07 -19.82
C ALA A 136 -1.51 39.73 -20.69
N PRO A 137 -0.31 40.25 -20.37
CA PRO A 137 0.92 39.83 -21.03
C PRO A 137 1.11 38.32 -20.90
N LEU A 138 1.31 37.63 -22.02
CA LEU A 138 1.45 36.17 -22.07
C LEU A 138 2.87 35.80 -22.49
N TRP A 139 3.54 35.01 -21.65
CA TRP A 139 4.85 34.43 -21.97
C TRP A 139 4.81 32.92 -21.95
N GLN A 140 5.31 32.30 -23.01
CA GLN A 140 5.38 30.85 -23.14
C GLN A 140 6.80 30.35 -22.85
N VAL A 141 6.89 29.30 -22.04
CA VAL A 141 8.12 28.55 -21.77
C VAL A 141 8.16 27.30 -22.64
N GLY A 142 9.15 27.20 -23.52
CA GLY A 142 9.33 26.07 -24.41
C GLY A 142 10.28 26.36 -25.57
N PRO A 143 10.57 25.37 -26.42
CA PRO A 143 11.52 25.51 -27.55
C PRO A 143 11.18 26.68 -28.49
N GLU A 144 9.89 26.92 -28.72
CA GLU A 144 9.38 27.97 -29.60
C GLU A 144 8.76 29.15 -28.83
N GLY A 145 8.88 29.16 -27.50
CA GLY A 145 8.30 30.20 -26.64
C GLY A 145 9.17 31.46 -26.52
N ASP A 146 8.64 32.42 -25.76
CA ASP A 146 9.34 33.62 -25.30
C ASP A 146 10.51 33.28 -24.37
N TRP A 147 10.33 32.25 -23.56
CA TRP A 147 11.34 31.70 -22.66
C TRP A 147 11.80 30.34 -23.17
N ARG A 148 13.04 30.28 -23.62
CA ARG A 148 13.68 29.07 -24.15
C ARG A 148 14.69 28.53 -23.17
N TYR A 149 15.01 27.24 -23.27
CA TYR A 149 16.01 26.61 -22.43
C TYR A 149 16.93 25.69 -23.22
N THR A 150 18.14 25.51 -22.71
CA THR A 150 19.08 24.50 -23.17
C THR A 150 19.52 23.67 -21.97
N VAL A 151 19.27 22.36 -22.00
CA VAL A 151 19.74 21.44 -20.96
C VAL A 151 21.13 20.96 -21.34
N HIS A 152 22.12 21.25 -20.49
CA HIS A 152 23.51 20.85 -20.69
C HIS A 152 23.78 19.44 -20.14
N THR A 153 23.26 19.17 -18.95
CA THR A 153 23.40 17.87 -18.29
C THR A 153 22.10 17.51 -17.58
N ALA A 154 21.74 16.23 -17.65
CA ALA A 154 20.65 15.64 -16.89
C ALA A 154 21.11 14.29 -16.34
N ASP A 155 20.97 14.08 -15.03
CA ASP A 155 21.33 12.84 -14.37
C ASP A 155 20.35 12.51 -13.22
N GLN A 156 20.67 11.48 -12.44
CA GLN A 156 19.87 11.04 -11.29
C GLN A 156 19.82 12.02 -10.11
N TYR A 157 20.55 13.14 -10.17
CA TYR A 157 20.62 14.16 -9.13
C TYR A 157 19.95 15.47 -9.56
N GLY A 158 19.82 15.73 -10.86
CA GLY A 158 19.15 16.92 -11.35
C GLY A 158 19.56 17.33 -12.76
N LEU A 159 19.38 18.62 -13.05
CA LEU A 159 19.61 19.23 -14.35
C LEU A 159 20.53 20.45 -14.22
N ARG A 160 21.43 20.63 -15.19
CA ARG A 160 22.04 21.94 -15.48
C ARG A 160 21.49 22.48 -16.77
N LEU A 161 21.03 23.72 -16.76
CA LEU A 161 20.43 24.35 -17.92
C LEU A 161 20.66 25.86 -17.97
N ASP A 162 20.53 26.41 -19.16
CA ASP A 162 20.42 27.85 -19.39
C ASP A 162 18.98 28.21 -19.74
N LEU A 163 18.52 29.36 -19.29
CA LEU A 163 17.25 29.96 -19.68
C LEU A 163 17.47 31.30 -20.39
N TYR A 164 16.73 31.49 -21.48
CA TYR A 164 16.79 32.67 -22.34
C TYR A 164 15.38 33.25 -22.41
N GLY A 165 15.16 34.37 -21.74
CA GLY A 165 13.93 35.17 -21.82
C GLY A 165 14.06 36.33 -22.82
N PRO A 166 13.00 37.14 -22.98
CA PRO A 166 12.99 38.28 -23.91
C PRO A 166 14.09 39.32 -23.66
N ASP A 167 14.40 39.57 -22.38
CA ASP A 167 15.31 40.62 -21.91
C ASP A 167 16.21 40.15 -20.75
N ALA A 168 16.26 38.84 -20.47
CA ALA A 168 17.07 38.25 -19.42
C ALA A 168 17.66 36.90 -19.83
N ILE A 169 18.88 36.62 -19.38
CA ILE A 169 19.56 35.33 -19.58
C ILE A 169 20.01 34.81 -18.20
N TYR A 170 19.72 33.54 -17.94
CA TYR A 170 20.14 32.82 -16.75
C TYR A 170 20.96 31.61 -17.17
N GLU A 171 22.28 31.73 -17.14
CA GLU A 171 23.20 30.66 -17.53
C GLU A 171 23.52 29.74 -16.35
N ALA A 172 23.88 28.48 -16.57
CA ALA A 172 24.38 27.55 -15.56
C ALA A 172 23.47 27.39 -14.32
N LEU A 173 22.16 27.36 -14.52
CA LEU A 173 21.20 27.07 -13.45
C LEU A 173 21.29 25.60 -13.05
N TRP A 174 21.34 25.35 -11.74
CA TRP A 174 21.22 24.01 -11.16
C TRP A 174 19.80 23.79 -10.66
N VAL A 175 19.17 22.70 -11.10
CA VAL A 175 17.85 22.25 -10.66
C VAL A 175 18.00 20.87 -10.02
N PRO A 176 17.88 20.74 -8.68
CA PRO A 176 18.02 19.46 -7.98
C PRO A 176 16.75 18.58 -8.09
N LEU A 177 16.13 18.54 -9.28
CA LEU A 177 14.94 17.75 -9.58
C LEU A 177 15.18 16.93 -10.84
N VAL A 178 14.79 15.66 -10.81
CA VAL A 178 15.09 14.72 -11.89
C VAL A 178 14.01 14.73 -12.96
N GLY A 179 14.45 14.62 -14.22
CA GLY A 179 13.58 14.49 -15.40
C GLY A 179 13.51 15.76 -16.24
N HIS A 180 13.53 15.60 -17.56
CA HIS A 180 13.58 16.72 -18.51
C HIS A 180 12.41 17.70 -18.39
N HIS A 181 11.24 17.24 -17.95
CA HIS A 181 10.08 18.10 -17.68
C HIS A 181 10.37 19.16 -16.60
N GLN A 182 11.34 18.93 -15.71
CA GLN A 182 11.73 19.89 -14.70
C GLN A 182 12.44 21.13 -15.28
N ALA A 183 13.00 21.05 -16.50
CA ALA A 183 13.51 22.24 -17.19
C ALA A 183 12.39 23.22 -17.54
N ILE A 184 11.21 22.71 -17.93
CA ILE A 184 10.02 23.52 -18.20
C ILE A 184 9.50 24.12 -16.90
N ASN A 185 9.39 23.31 -15.84
CA ASN A 185 8.94 23.80 -14.52
C ASN A 185 9.86 24.89 -13.97
N ALA A 186 11.17 24.70 -14.08
CA ALA A 186 12.17 25.70 -13.70
C ALA A 186 12.03 26.97 -14.56
N GLY A 187 11.83 26.83 -15.87
CA GLY A 187 11.57 27.95 -16.77
C GLY A 187 10.32 28.74 -16.38
N VAL A 188 9.22 28.07 -16.04
CA VAL A 188 7.98 28.73 -15.56
C VAL A 188 8.23 29.48 -14.25
N ALA A 189 8.94 28.87 -13.30
CA ALA A 189 9.25 29.51 -12.03
C ALA A 189 10.16 30.74 -12.18
N VAL A 190 11.19 30.65 -13.03
CA VAL A 190 12.12 31.76 -13.32
C VAL A 190 11.41 32.88 -14.08
N ALA A 191 10.61 32.55 -15.10
CA ALA A 191 9.83 33.53 -15.83
C ALA A 191 8.79 34.24 -14.94
N MET A 192 8.16 33.51 -14.00
CA MET A 192 7.30 34.11 -12.98
C MET A 192 8.07 35.07 -12.07
N ALA A 193 9.22 34.65 -11.53
CA ALA A 193 10.04 35.50 -10.66
C ALA A 193 10.49 36.77 -11.39
N HIS A 194 10.84 36.66 -12.68
CA HIS A 194 11.16 37.79 -13.52
C HIS A 194 9.95 38.72 -13.75
N ALA A 195 8.76 38.16 -14.03
CA ALA A 195 7.53 38.94 -14.23
C ALA A 195 7.12 39.78 -13.01
N LEU A 196 7.52 39.37 -11.79
CA LEU A 196 7.28 40.14 -10.58
C LEU A 196 8.04 41.49 -10.55
N ASN A 197 9.11 41.60 -11.34
CA ASN A 197 9.96 42.79 -11.47
C ASN A 197 10.32 43.44 -10.12
N ASP A 198 10.70 42.61 -9.13
CA ASP A 198 11.10 43.05 -7.80
C ASP A 198 12.62 42.93 -7.65
N ALA A 199 13.27 44.03 -7.26
CA ALA A 199 14.73 44.09 -7.11
C ALA A 199 15.28 43.09 -6.08
N ARG A 200 14.46 42.58 -5.16
CA ARG A 200 14.84 41.53 -4.20
C ARG A 200 15.05 40.17 -4.87
N LEU A 201 14.47 39.95 -6.06
CA LEU A 201 14.60 38.73 -6.87
C LEU A 201 15.67 38.90 -7.95
N SER A 202 16.88 39.30 -7.55
CA SER A 202 18.01 39.40 -8.48
C SER A 202 18.33 38.04 -9.14
N PRO A 203 19.00 38.00 -10.30
CA PRO A 203 19.36 36.75 -10.96
C PRO A 203 20.12 35.76 -10.07
N ASP A 204 20.99 36.24 -9.19
CA ASP A 204 21.72 35.40 -8.24
C ASP A 204 20.81 34.82 -7.15
N VAL A 205 19.83 35.58 -6.68
CA VAL A 205 18.82 35.11 -5.71
C VAL A 205 17.94 34.03 -6.35
N VAL A 206 17.50 34.24 -7.60
CA VAL A 206 16.72 33.25 -8.34
C VAL A 206 17.53 31.97 -8.56
N ARG A 207 18.81 32.09 -8.96
CA ARG A 207 19.74 30.97 -9.10
C ARG A 207 19.91 30.19 -7.80
N GLN A 208 20.11 30.89 -6.70
CA GLN A 208 20.26 30.27 -5.37
C GLN A 208 18.96 29.56 -4.94
N GLY A 209 17.81 30.20 -5.11
CA GLY A 209 16.52 29.63 -4.77
C GLY A 209 16.23 28.35 -5.57
N LEU A 210 16.51 28.37 -6.87
CA LEU A 210 16.34 27.20 -7.73
C LEU A 210 17.25 26.04 -7.29
N ALA A 211 18.53 26.33 -6.99
CA ALA A 211 19.50 25.34 -6.51
C ALA A 211 19.15 24.72 -5.15
N GLN A 212 18.33 25.39 -4.34
CA GLN A 212 17.87 24.94 -3.03
C GLN A 212 16.49 24.27 -3.04
N THR A 213 15.91 24.04 -4.23
CA THR A 213 14.57 23.48 -4.38
C THR A 213 14.50 22.07 -3.81
N ILE A 214 13.49 21.78 -2.98
CA ILE A 214 13.23 20.44 -2.43
C ILE A 214 11.77 20.08 -2.74
N TRP A 215 11.56 18.98 -3.45
CA TRP A 215 10.22 18.49 -3.81
C TRP A 215 10.03 17.03 -3.39
N PRO A 216 9.59 16.77 -2.15
CA PRO A 216 9.41 15.41 -1.65
C PRO A 216 8.39 14.63 -2.48
N GLY A 217 8.70 13.37 -2.76
CA GLY A 217 7.86 12.46 -3.53
C GLY A 217 7.73 12.76 -5.02
N ARG A 218 8.69 13.47 -5.63
CA ARG A 218 8.77 13.68 -7.08
C ARG A 218 10.11 13.21 -7.62
N LEU A 219 10.15 11.97 -8.12
CA LEU A 219 11.38 11.24 -8.47
C LEU A 219 12.48 11.45 -7.42
N GLU A 220 12.06 11.43 -6.15
CA GLU A 220 12.91 11.70 -5.01
C GLU A 220 13.78 10.48 -4.75
N LEU A 221 15.08 10.63 -5.01
CA LEU A 221 16.06 9.61 -4.65
C LEU A 221 16.35 9.75 -3.15
N LEU A 222 15.87 8.79 -2.36
CA LEU A 222 16.11 8.82 -0.92
C LEU A 222 17.61 8.64 -0.61
N PRO A 223 18.12 9.28 0.46
CA PRO A 223 19.52 9.14 0.86
C PRO A 223 19.93 7.68 0.96
N ARG A 224 20.90 7.30 0.12
CA ARG A 224 21.42 5.94 0.06
C ARG A 224 22.61 5.78 0.98
N ARG A 225 22.64 4.70 1.75
CA ARG A 225 23.89 4.18 2.33
C ARG A 225 24.62 3.33 1.27
N PRO A 226 25.95 3.43 1.13
CA PRO A 226 26.70 2.57 0.23
C PRO A 226 26.33 1.10 0.43
N GLY A 227 25.97 0.40 -0.66
CA GLY A 227 25.57 -1.00 -0.62
C GLY A 227 24.06 -1.28 -0.48
N MET A 228 23.21 -0.32 -0.11
CA MET A 228 21.74 -0.51 -0.17
C MET A 228 21.18 -0.28 -1.57
N ALA A 229 20.02 -0.86 -1.88
CA ALA A 229 19.27 -0.53 -3.09
C ALA A 229 18.88 0.96 -3.09
N SER A 230 18.93 1.60 -4.26
CA SER A 230 18.41 2.96 -4.44
C SER A 230 16.89 2.93 -4.32
N ILE A 231 16.34 3.78 -3.46
CA ILE A 231 14.89 3.93 -3.30
C ILE A 231 14.48 5.23 -3.98
N LEU A 232 13.67 5.11 -5.02
CA LEU A 232 13.09 6.23 -5.75
C LEU A 232 11.61 6.33 -5.39
N VAL A 233 11.18 7.52 -4.94
CA VAL A 233 9.79 7.78 -4.54
C VAL A 233 9.16 8.77 -5.51
N ASP A 234 8.00 8.42 -6.06
CA ASP A 234 7.25 9.32 -6.92
C ASP A 234 5.73 9.24 -6.67
N GLY A 235 5.07 10.39 -6.73
CA GLY A 235 3.62 10.57 -6.57
C GLY A 235 2.83 10.58 -7.88
N ALA A 236 3.31 9.93 -8.93
CA ALA A 236 2.57 9.68 -10.17
C ALA A 236 1.24 8.99 -9.86
N HIS A 237 0.16 9.48 -10.45
CA HIS A 237 -1.19 9.05 -10.12
C HIS A 237 -2.14 9.04 -11.33
N ASN A 238 -1.57 9.11 -12.54
CA ASN A 238 -2.25 8.92 -13.82
C ASN A 238 -1.22 8.47 -14.89
N ARG A 239 -1.71 8.06 -16.05
CA ARG A 239 -0.88 7.60 -17.17
C ARG A 239 0.21 8.60 -17.59
N HIS A 240 -0.13 9.88 -17.75
CA HIS A 240 0.82 10.91 -18.18
C HIS A 240 1.98 11.08 -17.18
N SER A 241 1.67 11.16 -15.88
CA SER A 241 2.70 11.23 -14.83
C SER A 241 3.57 9.96 -14.77
N ALA A 242 3.00 8.78 -15.04
CA ALA A 242 3.77 7.54 -15.15
C ALA A 242 4.71 7.54 -16.39
N GLU A 243 4.32 8.18 -17.49
CA GLU A 243 5.20 8.35 -18.67
C GLU A 243 6.39 9.26 -18.33
N GLN A 244 6.17 10.30 -17.53
CA GLN A 244 7.27 11.14 -17.04
C GLN A 244 8.24 10.36 -16.13
N VAL A 245 7.71 9.49 -15.27
CA VAL A 245 8.53 8.57 -14.45
C VAL A 245 9.32 7.63 -15.35
N LEU A 246 8.68 6.98 -16.33
CA LEU A 246 9.33 6.08 -17.27
C LEU A 246 10.49 6.76 -18.01
N ASN A 247 10.27 7.96 -18.52
CA ASN A 247 11.29 8.74 -19.22
C ASN A 247 12.46 9.11 -18.31
N ALA A 248 12.17 9.51 -17.07
CA ALA A 248 13.19 9.85 -16.09
C ALA A 248 13.99 8.64 -15.59
N LEU A 249 13.38 7.45 -15.57
CA LEU A 249 14.09 6.22 -15.18
C LEU A 249 15.32 5.96 -16.05
N ALA A 250 15.38 6.43 -17.30
CA ALA A 250 16.58 6.30 -18.14
C ALA A 250 17.83 6.99 -17.55
N LEU A 251 17.64 7.97 -16.65
CA LEU A 251 18.72 8.70 -15.98
C LEU A 251 19.31 7.93 -14.79
N PHE A 252 18.72 6.79 -14.40
CA PHE A 252 19.14 5.99 -13.26
C PHE A 252 19.80 4.67 -13.72
N PRO A 253 21.13 4.52 -13.55
CA PRO A 253 21.82 3.27 -13.80
C PRO A 253 21.26 2.16 -12.90
N ARG A 254 20.81 1.05 -13.49
CA ARG A 254 20.24 -0.07 -12.74
C ARG A 254 20.40 -1.40 -13.46
N ASN A 255 20.49 -2.48 -12.69
CA ASN A 255 20.43 -3.86 -13.18
C ASN A 255 19.04 -4.47 -13.03
N ARG A 256 18.26 -4.00 -12.04
CA ARG A 256 16.94 -4.51 -11.67
C ARG A 256 16.08 -3.38 -11.12
N LEU A 257 14.77 -3.42 -11.37
CA LEU A 257 13.76 -2.51 -10.84
C LEU A 257 12.61 -3.31 -10.21
N ILE A 258 12.39 -3.12 -8.91
CA ILE A 258 11.19 -3.65 -8.24
C ILE A 258 10.22 -2.49 -8.07
N LEU A 259 9.02 -2.63 -8.64
CA LEU A 259 7.98 -1.61 -8.55
C LEU A 259 7.15 -1.84 -7.28
N LEU A 260 7.31 -0.95 -6.30
CA LEU A 260 6.34 -0.81 -5.21
C LEU A 260 5.18 0.06 -5.68
N PHE A 261 3.96 -0.49 -5.70
CA PHE A 261 2.81 0.20 -6.27
C PHE A 261 1.62 0.25 -5.31
N GLY A 262 1.18 1.46 -4.99
CA GLY A 262 -0.07 1.72 -4.29
C GLY A 262 -0.78 2.91 -4.92
N ALA A 263 -2.09 2.80 -5.14
CA ALA A 263 -2.88 3.83 -5.80
C ALA A 263 -4.23 4.04 -5.12
N SER A 264 -4.89 5.16 -5.41
CA SER A 264 -6.31 5.36 -5.07
C SER A 264 -7.20 4.68 -6.12
N ALA A 265 -8.30 4.06 -5.68
CA ALA A 265 -9.18 3.24 -6.54
C ALA A 265 -9.79 4.01 -7.73
N ALA A 266 -10.01 5.33 -7.58
CA ALA A 266 -10.61 6.19 -8.60
C ALA A 266 -9.62 6.69 -9.67
N LYS A 267 -8.37 6.22 -9.69
CA LYS A 267 -7.34 6.65 -10.65
C LYS A 267 -7.23 5.67 -11.82
N ASP A 268 -6.63 6.12 -12.93
CA ASP A 268 -6.28 5.27 -14.07
C ASP A 268 -5.11 4.33 -13.73
N ILE A 269 -5.40 3.31 -12.92
CA ILE A 269 -4.42 2.35 -12.44
C ILE A 269 -3.89 1.50 -13.61
N ALA A 270 -4.77 1.08 -14.52
CA ALA A 270 -4.40 0.28 -15.68
C ALA A 270 -3.43 1.04 -16.59
N GLY A 271 -3.73 2.30 -16.95
CA GLY A 271 -2.85 3.12 -17.78
C GLY A 271 -1.48 3.36 -17.15
N MET A 272 -1.41 3.55 -15.82
CA MET A 272 -0.12 3.66 -15.13
C MET A 272 0.70 2.36 -15.20
N LEU A 273 0.07 1.22 -14.94
CA LEU A 273 0.72 -0.08 -14.94
C LEU A 273 1.17 -0.51 -16.35
N GLU A 274 0.40 -0.16 -17.39
CA GLU A 274 0.78 -0.39 -18.79
C GLU A 274 2.06 0.36 -19.16
N VAL A 275 2.19 1.62 -18.73
CA VAL A 275 3.37 2.44 -18.98
C VAL A 275 4.59 1.91 -18.23
N LEU A 276 4.43 1.48 -16.97
CA LEU A 276 5.54 1.01 -16.14
C LEU A 276 5.89 -0.47 -16.36
N ARG A 277 5.00 -1.24 -17.01
CA ARG A 277 5.18 -2.66 -17.31
C ARG A 277 6.54 -2.97 -17.96
N PRO A 278 7.05 -2.26 -18.98
CA PRO A 278 8.27 -2.67 -19.69
C PRO A 278 9.52 -2.67 -18.80
N VAL A 279 9.57 -1.82 -17.78
CA VAL A 279 10.79 -1.53 -17.01
C VAL A 279 10.90 -2.22 -15.66
N SER A 280 9.80 -2.76 -15.12
CA SER A 280 9.80 -3.44 -13.81
C SER A 280 10.13 -4.93 -13.93
N ASP A 281 10.94 -5.49 -13.05
CA ASP A 281 11.25 -6.93 -13.02
C ASP A 281 10.30 -7.72 -12.10
N ALA A 282 9.75 -7.04 -11.10
CA ALA A 282 8.74 -7.54 -10.18
C ALA A 282 7.86 -6.40 -9.69
N VAL A 283 6.66 -6.73 -9.19
CA VAL A 283 5.74 -5.75 -8.62
C VAL A 283 5.34 -6.19 -7.22
N VAL A 284 5.45 -5.27 -6.25
CA VAL A 284 4.88 -5.43 -4.92
C VAL A 284 3.74 -4.43 -4.80
N VAL A 285 2.50 -4.92 -4.79
CA VAL A 285 1.33 -4.05 -4.60
C VAL A 285 1.06 -3.85 -3.11
N THR A 286 0.70 -2.63 -2.75
CA THR A 286 0.45 -2.24 -1.37
C THR A 286 -0.66 -1.22 -1.22
N ARG A 287 -1.21 -1.12 -0.01
CA ARG A 287 -2.16 -0.07 0.33
C ARG A 287 -1.42 1.26 0.46
N SER A 288 -1.85 2.26 -0.29
CA SER A 288 -1.38 3.64 -0.08
C SER A 288 -2.01 4.21 1.18
N TYR A 289 -1.31 5.12 1.88
CA TYR A 289 -1.84 5.79 3.07
C TYR A 289 -2.87 6.87 2.67
N HIS A 290 -4.05 6.43 2.25
CA HIS A 290 -5.13 7.29 1.77
C HIS A 290 -6.50 6.60 1.98
N PRO A 291 -7.57 7.31 2.42
CA PRO A 291 -8.89 6.70 2.66
C PRO A 291 -9.52 6.03 1.43
N ARG A 292 -9.16 6.51 0.24
CA ARG A 292 -9.60 5.96 -1.06
C ARG A 292 -8.60 4.99 -1.70
N ALA A 293 -7.66 4.44 -0.92
CA ALA A 293 -6.68 3.48 -1.44
C ALA A 293 -7.39 2.25 -2.03
N ALA A 294 -6.91 1.78 -3.19
CA ALA A 294 -7.35 0.52 -3.75
C ALA A 294 -6.91 -0.65 -2.85
N ASP A 295 -7.69 -1.74 -2.86
CA ASP A 295 -7.32 -2.93 -2.12
C ASP A 295 -6.08 -3.60 -2.75
N PRO A 296 -5.06 -3.98 -1.96
CA PRO A 296 -3.87 -4.64 -2.49
C PRO A 296 -4.16 -5.93 -3.25
N HIS A 297 -5.19 -6.69 -2.88
CA HIS A 297 -5.54 -7.93 -3.58
C HIS A 297 -6.20 -7.65 -4.93
N ASP A 298 -7.06 -6.63 -5.01
CA ASP A 298 -7.64 -6.16 -6.28
C ASP A 298 -6.54 -5.63 -7.22
N LEU A 299 -5.61 -4.84 -6.67
CA LEU A 299 -4.43 -4.37 -7.40
C LEU A 299 -3.60 -5.55 -7.93
N ALA A 300 -3.40 -6.59 -7.13
CA ALA A 300 -2.65 -7.78 -7.55
C ALA A 300 -3.32 -8.51 -8.72
N GLY A 301 -4.65 -8.63 -8.70
CA GLY A 301 -5.44 -9.20 -9.79
C GLY A 301 -5.26 -8.43 -11.11
N LEU A 302 -5.35 -7.10 -11.03
CA LEU A 302 -5.14 -6.21 -12.18
C LEU A 302 -3.70 -6.30 -12.71
N VAL A 303 -2.70 -6.24 -11.82
CA VAL A 303 -1.28 -6.36 -12.18
C VAL A 303 -1.02 -7.70 -12.86
N ARG A 304 -1.53 -8.82 -12.34
CA ARG A 304 -1.36 -10.15 -12.96
C ARG A 304 -1.97 -10.23 -14.36
N THR A 305 -3.03 -9.46 -14.63
CA THR A 305 -3.62 -9.36 -15.97
C THR A 305 -2.71 -8.59 -16.93
N ILE A 306 -2.13 -7.48 -16.47
CA ILE A 306 -1.30 -6.59 -17.30
C ILE A 306 0.12 -7.16 -17.51
N VAL A 307 0.69 -7.81 -16.49
CA VAL A 307 2.04 -8.41 -16.49
C VAL A 307 2.02 -9.89 -16.08
N PRO A 308 1.41 -10.78 -16.89
CA PRO A 308 1.19 -12.18 -16.50
C PRO A 308 2.49 -12.99 -16.30
N THR A 309 3.61 -12.51 -16.83
CA THR A 309 4.90 -13.20 -16.78
C THR A 309 5.80 -12.74 -15.63
N LYS A 310 5.40 -11.72 -14.85
CA LYS A 310 6.24 -11.13 -13.81
C LYS A 310 5.80 -11.55 -12.41
N PRO A 311 6.73 -11.71 -11.44
CA PRO A 311 6.36 -11.93 -10.06
C PRO A 311 5.53 -10.76 -9.50
N VAL A 312 4.41 -11.08 -8.87
CA VAL A 312 3.50 -10.13 -8.21
C VAL A 312 3.31 -10.53 -6.76
N PHE A 313 3.75 -9.66 -5.86
CA PHE A 313 3.63 -9.81 -4.42
C PHE A 313 2.61 -8.84 -3.86
N VAL A 314 2.02 -9.18 -2.72
CA VAL A 314 0.99 -8.38 -2.05
C VAL A 314 1.43 -8.14 -0.62
N ALA A 315 1.37 -6.88 -0.19
CA ALA A 315 1.56 -6.48 1.20
C ALA A 315 0.47 -5.48 1.57
N ASP A 316 -0.11 -5.58 2.76
CA ASP A 316 -1.14 -4.61 3.17
C ASP A 316 -0.55 -3.25 3.57
N GLU A 317 0.71 -3.23 3.99
CA GLU A 317 1.40 -2.02 4.45
C GLU A 317 2.62 -1.68 3.59
N ALA A 318 2.81 -0.39 3.30
CA ALA A 318 3.90 0.10 2.45
C ALA A 318 5.30 -0.22 3.01
N LEU A 319 5.46 -0.25 4.35
CA LEU A 319 6.74 -0.60 4.96
C LEU A 319 7.07 -2.09 4.75
N THR A 320 6.08 -2.97 4.90
CA THR A 320 6.20 -4.40 4.60
C THR A 320 6.50 -4.62 3.12
N ALA A 321 5.82 -3.91 2.23
CA ALA A 321 6.10 -3.95 0.79
C ALA A 321 7.56 -3.57 0.49
N LEU A 322 8.06 -2.54 1.18
CA LEU A 322 9.43 -2.06 1.01
C LEU A 322 10.43 -3.09 1.52
N GLN A 323 10.16 -3.71 2.67
CA GLN A 323 10.98 -4.80 3.20
C GLN A 323 11.01 -5.99 2.23
N MET A 324 9.87 -6.41 1.69
CA MET A 324 9.80 -7.48 0.70
C MET A 324 10.61 -7.18 -0.57
N ALA A 325 10.69 -5.91 -0.97
CA ALA A 325 11.51 -5.48 -2.09
C ALA A 325 13.00 -5.31 -1.75
N LEU A 326 13.32 -5.08 -0.47
CA LEU A 326 14.68 -4.86 0.02
C LEU A 326 15.38 -6.13 0.53
N GLU A 327 14.65 -7.16 0.95
CA GLU A 327 15.21 -8.33 1.64
C GLU A 327 15.51 -9.55 0.75
N GLN A 328 16.68 -10.14 1.00
CA GLN A 328 17.08 -11.50 0.62
C GLN A 328 16.84 -12.47 1.81
N THR A 329 15.64 -12.51 2.39
CA THR A 329 15.34 -13.27 3.63
C THR A 329 15.78 -14.74 3.55
N THR A 330 15.63 -15.36 2.37
CA THR A 330 16.05 -16.75 2.12
C THR A 330 17.57 -16.95 2.09
N ASP A 331 18.36 -15.91 1.78
CA ASP A 331 19.82 -15.99 1.84
C ASP A 331 20.28 -16.06 3.30
N ALA A 332 19.60 -15.34 4.20
CA ALA A 332 19.85 -15.44 5.63
C ALA A 332 19.48 -16.84 6.16
N ASP A 333 18.32 -17.39 5.79
CA ASP A 333 17.92 -18.75 6.19
C ASP A 333 18.89 -19.83 5.68
N LEU A 334 19.46 -19.62 4.48
CA LEU A 334 20.50 -20.48 3.93
C LEU A 334 21.79 -20.40 4.74
N ILE A 335 22.26 -19.19 5.08
CA ILE A 335 23.46 -18.99 5.91
C ILE A 335 23.29 -19.51 7.33
N LEU A 336 22.08 -19.41 7.89
CA LEU A 336 21.74 -19.93 9.22
C LEU A 336 21.58 -21.46 9.24
N GLY A 337 21.70 -22.13 8.09
CA GLY A 337 21.63 -23.59 7.99
C GLY A 337 20.21 -24.15 8.07
N TYR A 338 19.18 -23.30 7.96
CA TYR A 338 17.79 -23.78 7.95
C TYR A 338 17.43 -24.44 6.63
N LEU A 339 17.92 -23.92 5.51
CA LEU A 339 17.70 -24.48 4.18
C LEU A 339 18.85 -25.40 3.75
N ASP A 340 18.51 -26.51 3.10
CA ASP A 340 19.49 -27.39 2.47
C ASP A 340 19.86 -26.86 1.06
N PRO A 341 21.13 -26.52 0.79
CA PRO A 341 21.54 -26.06 -0.53
C PRO A 341 21.42 -27.13 -1.63
N GLU A 342 21.43 -28.42 -1.29
CA GLU A 342 21.37 -29.53 -2.24
C GLU A 342 19.97 -30.16 -2.35
N TYR A 343 19.06 -29.81 -1.44
CA TYR A 343 17.69 -30.34 -1.39
C TYR A 343 16.59 -29.31 -1.65
N PHE A 344 16.90 -28.06 -1.98
CA PHE A 344 15.87 -27.07 -2.32
C PHE A 344 14.99 -27.53 -3.51
N LEU A 345 13.66 -27.40 -3.36
CA LEU A 345 12.64 -27.96 -4.27
C LEU A 345 12.82 -29.46 -4.53
N GLY A 346 13.02 -30.25 -3.47
CA GLY A 346 13.31 -31.68 -3.57
C GLY A 346 14.64 -31.98 -4.25
N GLY A 347 15.54 -31.00 -4.28
CA GLY A 347 16.87 -31.07 -4.90
C GLY A 347 16.87 -30.91 -6.42
N ARG A 348 15.82 -30.30 -6.97
CA ARG A 348 15.75 -29.85 -8.37
C ARG A 348 16.52 -28.56 -8.61
N MET A 349 16.76 -27.79 -7.55
CA MET A 349 17.49 -26.54 -7.57
C MET A 349 18.59 -26.60 -6.52
N LYS A 350 19.82 -26.27 -6.94
CA LYS A 350 20.94 -26.08 -6.01
C LYS A 350 21.05 -24.61 -5.64
N LEU A 351 21.26 -24.33 -4.36
CA LEU A 351 21.46 -22.96 -3.86
C LEU A 351 22.95 -22.65 -3.75
N ASP A 352 23.33 -21.44 -4.15
CA ASP A 352 24.72 -20.96 -4.06
C ASP A 352 24.94 -20.25 -2.71
N VAL A 353 25.47 -21.01 -1.75
CA VAL A 353 25.77 -20.53 -0.39
C VAL A 353 26.83 -19.42 -0.41
N GLU A 354 27.80 -19.49 -1.32
CA GLU A 354 28.87 -18.48 -1.41
C GLU A 354 28.35 -17.17 -1.99
N ALA A 355 27.41 -17.21 -2.93
CA ALA A 355 26.71 -16.01 -3.38
C ALA A 355 25.91 -15.34 -2.26
N ALA A 356 25.14 -16.10 -1.48
CA ALA A 356 24.42 -15.59 -0.31
C ALA A 356 25.37 -14.99 0.74
N ARG A 357 26.48 -15.67 1.03
CA ARG A 357 27.54 -15.20 1.93
C ARG A 357 28.13 -13.88 1.45
N ARG A 358 28.48 -13.77 0.16
CA ARG A 358 29.02 -12.53 -0.42
C ARG A 358 28.00 -11.40 -0.32
N ALA A 359 26.74 -11.65 -0.68
CA ALA A 359 25.70 -10.62 -0.66
C ALA A 359 25.48 -10.07 0.76
N ILE A 360 25.29 -10.93 1.77
CA ILE A 360 25.10 -10.48 3.15
C ILE A 360 26.38 -9.82 3.70
N SER A 361 27.56 -10.34 3.34
CA SER A 361 28.84 -9.75 3.78
C SER A 361 29.04 -8.33 3.25
N GLU A 362 28.74 -8.11 1.96
CA GLU A 362 28.95 -6.82 1.30
C GLU A 362 27.88 -5.80 1.65
N HIS A 363 26.62 -6.23 1.71
CA HIS A 363 25.47 -5.34 1.85
C HIS A 363 25.01 -5.12 3.29
N VAL A 364 25.39 -6.01 4.23
CA VAL A 364 24.94 -5.94 5.63
C VAL A 364 26.12 -5.93 6.61
N CYS A 365 27.05 -6.88 6.50
CA CYS A 365 28.15 -7.03 7.47
C CYS A 365 29.12 -5.84 7.43
N ARG A 366 29.68 -5.54 6.25
CA ARG A 366 30.67 -4.47 6.07
C ARG A 366 30.12 -3.08 6.44
N PRO A 367 28.88 -2.69 6.05
CA PRO A 367 28.33 -1.39 6.43
C PRO A 367 28.00 -1.25 7.92
N LEU A 368 27.67 -2.34 8.61
CA LEU A 368 27.23 -2.32 10.01
C LEU A 368 28.31 -2.77 11.00
N GLY A 369 29.46 -3.25 10.53
CA GLY A 369 30.53 -3.79 11.38
C GLY A 369 30.10 -5.07 12.11
N LEU A 370 29.25 -5.88 11.47
CA LEU A 370 28.73 -7.13 12.04
C LEU A 370 29.45 -8.33 11.45
N GLU A 371 29.53 -9.40 12.23
CA GLU A 371 29.92 -10.73 11.72
C GLU A 371 28.78 -11.34 10.90
N LEU A 372 29.12 -12.19 9.93
CA LEU A 372 28.15 -12.77 8.99
C LEU A 372 27.00 -13.50 9.69
N LEU A 373 27.32 -14.28 10.73
CA LEU A 373 26.32 -15.04 11.46
C LEU A 373 25.35 -14.12 12.21
N ASP A 374 25.87 -13.05 12.82
CA ASP A 374 25.06 -12.06 13.54
C ASP A 374 24.17 -11.26 12.58
N ALA A 375 24.69 -10.91 11.39
CA ALA A 375 23.93 -10.25 10.36
C ALA A 375 22.79 -11.13 9.83
N ALA A 376 23.08 -12.39 9.49
CA ALA A 376 22.07 -13.34 9.03
C ALA A 376 21.00 -13.61 10.12
N ALA A 377 21.42 -13.81 11.37
CA ALA A 377 20.52 -13.98 12.50
C ALA A 377 19.65 -12.73 12.71
N GLY A 378 20.24 -11.53 12.61
CA GLY A 378 19.53 -10.27 12.70
C GLY A 378 18.45 -10.10 11.64
N ILE A 379 18.73 -10.45 10.37
CA ILE A 379 17.75 -10.44 9.28
C ILE A 379 16.59 -11.38 9.60
N HIS A 380 16.89 -12.63 9.98
CA HIS A 380 15.89 -13.64 10.32
C HIS A 380 15.05 -13.25 11.55
N GLU A 381 15.66 -12.67 12.58
CA GLU A 381 14.95 -12.21 13.78
C GLU A 381 14.08 -10.98 13.50
N LEU A 382 14.55 -10.07 12.65
CA LEU A 382 13.81 -8.85 12.29
C LEU A 382 12.52 -9.20 11.55
N ILE A 383 12.57 -10.08 10.55
CA ILE A 383 11.36 -10.50 9.83
C ILE A 383 10.37 -11.21 10.77
N ASN A 384 10.87 -12.03 11.70
CA ASN A 384 10.04 -12.68 12.72
C ASN A 384 9.39 -11.68 13.67
N GLU A 385 10.09 -10.61 14.09
CA GLU A 385 9.52 -9.56 14.91
C GLU A 385 8.44 -8.77 14.15
N THR A 386 8.67 -8.44 12.88
CA THR A 386 7.68 -7.77 12.01
C THR A 386 6.42 -8.61 11.85
N MET A 387 6.56 -9.90 11.51
CA MET A 387 5.42 -10.83 11.42
C MET A 387 4.67 -10.95 12.75
N ALA A 388 5.40 -10.97 13.87
CA ALA A 388 4.80 -11.02 15.20
C ALA A 388 4.05 -9.74 15.55
N ALA A 389 4.58 -8.57 15.19
CA ALA A 389 3.93 -7.28 15.42
C ALA A 389 2.60 -7.20 14.65
N ALA A 390 2.61 -7.53 13.36
CA ALA A 390 1.38 -7.56 12.54
C ALA A 390 0.34 -8.54 13.11
N ALA A 391 0.77 -9.76 13.48
CA ALA A 391 -0.11 -10.74 14.10
C ALA A 391 -0.66 -10.29 15.46
N LYS A 392 0.15 -9.63 16.31
CA LYS A 392 -0.33 -9.06 17.59
C LYS A 392 -1.42 -8.03 17.38
N THR A 393 -1.24 -7.11 16.41
CA THR A 393 -2.24 -6.08 16.08
C THR A 393 -3.56 -6.73 15.67
N HIS A 394 -3.53 -7.66 14.70
CA HIS A 394 -4.73 -8.35 14.24
C HIS A 394 -5.42 -9.18 15.34
N ILE A 395 -4.64 -9.83 16.19
CA ILE A 395 -5.18 -10.57 17.34
C ILE A 395 -5.84 -9.60 18.35
N ALA A 396 -5.23 -8.45 18.61
CA ALA A 396 -5.76 -7.43 19.52
C ALA A 396 -7.04 -6.78 18.98
N GLU A 397 -7.12 -6.48 17.69
CA GLU A 397 -8.33 -5.97 17.02
C GLU A 397 -9.52 -6.93 17.16
N LYS A 398 -9.25 -8.23 17.27
CA LYS A 398 -10.27 -9.26 17.50
C LYS A 398 -10.50 -9.59 18.99
N GLY A 399 -9.88 -8.84 19.91
CA GLY A 399 -9.97 -9.07 21.36
C GLY A 399 -9.27 -10.35 21.85
N GLY A 400 -8.37 -10.93 21.04
CA GLY A 400 -7.67 -12.18 21.36
C GLY A 400 -6.40 -12.00 22.18
N ASN A 401 -5.90 -13.09 22.77
CA ASN A 401 -4.62 -13.13 23.47
C ASN A 401 -3.57 -13.89 22.64
N PRO A 402 -2.48 -13.22 22.18
CA PRO A 402 -1.43 -13.85 21.36
C PRO A 402 -0.73 -15.05 22.00
N ARG A 403 -0.79 -15.21 23.33
CA ARG A 403 -0.17 -16.37 24.01
C ARG A 403 -0.99 -17.65 23.91
N LEU A 404 -2.28 -17.53 23.62
CA LEU A 404 -3.20 -18.67 23.56
C LEU A 404 -3.43 -19.18 22.14
N VAL A 405 -2.89 -18.49 21.12
CA VAL A 405 -3.08 -18.89 19.73
C VAL A 405 -2.19 -20.08 19.37
N THR A 406 -2.65 -20.88 18.43
CA THR A 406 -1.84 -21.89 17.75
C THR A 406 -1.47 -21.35 16.38
N ILE A 407 -0.18 -21.37 16.02
CA ILE A 407 0.29 -20.90 14.73
C ILE A 407 0.09 -21.99 13.69
N ALA A 408 -0.76 -21.76 12.70
CA ALA A 408 -0.82 -22.59 11.50
C ALA A 408 0.23 -22.08 10.49
N ALA A 409 1.33 -22.82 10.32
CA ALA A 409 2.45 -22.40 9.48
C ALA A 409 2.39 -23.07 8.10
N PHE A 410 2.07 -22.30 7.06
CA PHE A 410 2.01 -22.73 5.67
C PHE A 410 2.72 -21.72 4.75
N GLY A 411 2.85 -22.04 3.47
CA GLY A 411 3.73 -21.35 2.52
C GLY A 411 5.16 -21.87 2.57
N GLY A 412 5.97 -21.57 1.54
CA GLY A 412 7.33 -22.12 1.40
C GLY A 412 8.29 -21.75 2.54
N ALA A 413 8.17 -20.55 3.10
CA ALA A 413 9.00 -20.08 4.22
C ALA A 413 8.28 -20.09 5.58
N GLY A 414 6.96 -20.34 5.62
CA GLY A 414 6.17 -20.26 6.85
C GLY A 414 6.73 -21.17 7.96
N PRO A 415 6.95 -22.47 7.70
CA PRO A 415 7.53 -23.39 8.68
C PRO A 415 8.97 -23.07 9.11
N VAL A 416 9.76 -22.37 8.26
CA VAL A 416 11.12 -21.93 8.59
C VAL A 416 11.09 -20.87 9.68
N HIS A 417 10.13 -19.95 9.61
CA HIS A 417 9.99 -18.82 10.53
C HIS A 417 9.05 -19.09 11.73
N ALA A 418 8.27 -20.17 11.70
CA ALA A 418 7.19 -20.42 12.65
C ALA A 418 7.66 -20.44 14.12
N ALA A 419 8.82 -21.05 14.40
CA ALA A 419 9.38 -21.11 15.75
C ALA A 419 9.79 -19.72 16.28
N GLY A 420 10.43 -18.91 15.45
CA GLY A 420 10.81 -17.54 15.80
C GLY A 420 9.59 -16.65 16.02
N LEU A 421 8.62 -16.72 15.10
CA LEU A 421 7.34 -16.02 15.21
C LEU A 421 6.59 -16.40 16.50
N ALA A 422 6.44 -17.70 16.79
CA ALA A 422 5.79 -18.20 18.00
C ALA A 422 6.45 -17.68 19.27
N ARG A 423 7.78 -17.68 19.34
CA ARG A 423 8.52 -17.12 20.47
C ARG A 423 8.25 -15.62 20.66
N ARG A 424 8.18 -14.83 19.58
CA ARG A 424 7.88 -13.38 19.65
C ARG A 424 6.43 -13.07 20.01
N LEU A 425 5.48 -13.95 19.64
CA LEU A 425 4.09 -13.89 20.07
C LEU A 425 3.89 -14.37 21.51
N GLY A 426 4.79 -15.22 22.01
CA GLY A 426 4.60 -15.98 23.25
C GLY A 426 3.62 -17.14 23.09
N ALA A 427 3.42 -17.62 21.86
CA ALA A 427 2.57 -18.76 21.54
C ALA A 427 3.32 -20.08 21.81
N GLY A 428 2.63 -21.04 22.42
CA GLY A 428 3.23 -22.33 22.80
C GLY A 428 3.13 -23.43 21.74
N ARG A 429 2.33 -23.25 20.68
CA ARG A 429 1.98 -24.30 19.72
C ARG A 429 2.05 -23.85 18.28
N ILE A 430 2.63 -24.71 17.44
CA ILE A 430 2.70 -24.57 15.99
C ILE A 430 2.11 -25.84 15.37
N VAL A 431 1.35 -25.67 14.30
CA VAL A 431 0.81 -26.75 13.47
C VAL A 431 1.24 -26.49 12.03
N VAL A 432 1.94 -27.45 11.44
CA VAL A 432 2.38 -27.41 10.04
C VAL A 432 1.57 -28.44 9.25
N PRO A 433 0.65 -28.02 8.36
CA PRO A 433 -0.10 -28.95 7.51
C PRO A 433 0.84 -29.71 6.58
N PRO A 434 0.45 -30.91 6.10
CA PRO A 434 1.19 -31.56 5.04
C PRO A 434 1.15 -30.72 3.76
N SER A 435 2.23 -30.77 2.99
CA SER A 435 2.41 -29.94 1.79
C SER A 435 2.28 -28.45 2.12
N ALA A 436 2.89 -28.03 3.23
CA ALA A 436 2.76 -26.67 3.74
C ALA A 436 3.17 -25.62 2.69
N GLY A 437 4.19 -25.92 1.88
CA GLY A 437 4.65 -25.06 0.78
C GLY A 437 3.60 -24.73 -0.29
N VAL A 438 2.55 -25.54 -0.44
CA VAL A 438 1.48 -25.38 -1.44
C VAL A 438 0.08 -25.27 -0.80
N GLY A 439 0.01 -24.86 0.47
CA GLY A 439 -1.24 -24.81 1.26
C GLY A 439 -2.40 -24.07 0.58
N SER A 440 -2.14 -22.97 -0.14
CA SER A 440 -3.19 -22.22 -0.86
C SER A 440 -3.81 -23.01 -2.02
N ALA A 441 -3.01 -23.79 -2.75
CA ALA A 441 -3.51 -24.65 -3.83
C ALA A 441 -4.34 -25.80 -3.24
N MET A 442 -3.93 -26.33 -2.09
CA MET A 442 -4.71 -27.34 -1.37
C MET A 442 -6.06 -26.77 -0.90
N GLY A 443 -6.08 -25.55 -0.38
CA GLY A 443 -7.31 -24.84 -0.03
C GLY A 443 -8.29 -24.75 -1.20
N PHE A 444 -7.80 -24.53 -2.42
CA PHE A 444 -8.65 -24.52 -3.63
C PHE A 444 -9.26 -25.89 -3.95
N PHE A 445 -8.54 -26.99 -3.74
CA PHE A 445 -9.06 -28.34 -3.97
C PHE A 445 -10.09 -28.79 -2.92
N VAL A 446 -9.95 -28.31 -1.68
CA VAL A 446 -10.79 -28.74 -0.54
C VAL A 446 -11.98 -27.80 -0.32
N ALA A 447 -11.88 -26.52 -0.70
CA ALA A 447 -12.96 -25.56 -0.54
C ALA A 447 -14.21 -26.00 -1.32
N PRO A 448 -15.39 -26.08 -0.66
CA PRO A 448 -16.61 -26.34 -1.39
C PRO A 448 -16.88 -25.20 -2.36
N ARG A 449 -17.37 -25.53 -3.56
CA ARG A 449 -17.89 -24.53 -4.48
C ARG A 449 -19.03 -23.78 -3.78
N ALA A 450 -18.91 -22.47 -3.70
CA ALA A 450 -19.87 -21.62 -3.02
C ALA A 450 -20.02 -20.29 -3.76
N PHE A 451 -21.20 -19.70 -3.65
CA PHE A 451 -21.50 -18.37 -4.16
C PHE A 451 -22.10 -17.53 -3.04
N ASP A 452 -21.52 -16.35 -2.84
CA ASP A 452 -22.03 -15.32 -1.96
C ASP A 452 -22.91 -14.37 -2.78
N LEU A 453 -24.20 -14.36 -2.51
CA LEU A 453 -25.17 -13.48 -3.15
C LEU A 453 -25.62 -12.40 -2.16
N LEU A 454 -25.83 -11.20 -2.68
CA LEU A 454 -26.14 -10.04 -1.86
C LEU A 454 -27.22 -9.19 -2.55
N ARG A 455 -28.22 -8.75 -1.79
CA ARG A 455 -29.25 -7.81 -2.24
C ARG A 455 -29.35 -6.65 -1.27
N SER A 456 -29.22 -5.43 -1.79
CA SER A 456 -29.42 -4.23 -1.00
C SER A 456 -30.90 -3.97 -0.79
N HIS A 457 -31.29 -3.79 0.47
CA HIS A 457 -32.66 -3.52 0.88
C HIS A 457 -32.62 -2.60 2.10
N LYS A 458 -32.61 -1.30 1.83
CA LYS A 458 -32.47 -0.28 2.87
C LYS A 458 -33.81 0.00 3.54
N VAL A 459 -33.97 -0.41 4.80
CA VAL A 459 -35.20 -0.18 5.58
C VAL A 459 -34.88 -0.12 7.06
N GLU A 460 -35.53 0.77 7.81
CA GLU A 460 -35.44 0.78 9.27
C GLU A 460 -36.02 -0.52 9.83
N LEU A 461 -35.28 -1.22 10.70
CA LEU A 461 -35.65 -2.55 11.21
C LEU A 461 -37.01 -2.55 11.94
N SER A 462 -37.36 -1.44 12.59
CA SER A 462 -38.65 -1.25 13.27
C SER A 462 -39.84 -1.16 12.30
N GLN A 463 -39.58 -0.73 11.07
CA GLN A 463 -40.56 -0.53 9.99
C GLN A 463 -40.51 -1.63 8.93
N ALA A 464 -39.53 -2.53 9.03
CA ALA A 464 -39.29 -3.58 8.05
C ALA A 464 -40.42 -4.62 8.06
N ARG A 465 -40.95 -4.92 6.87
CA ARG A 465 -41.86 -6.05 6.68
C ARG A 465 -41.02 -7.33 6.62
N LEU A 466 -41.01 -8.11 7.71
CA LEU A 466 -40.13 -9.29 7.82
C LEU A 466 -40.44 -10.38 6.81
N ASP A 467 -41.69 -10.44 6.31
CA ASP A 467 -42.11 -11.30 5.20
C ASP A 467 -41.44 -10.91 3.87
N GLU A 468 -41.19 -9.61 3.64
CA GLU A 468 -40.42 -9.17 2.46
C GLU A 468 -38.96 -9.58 2.56
N LEU A 469 -38.36 -9.46 3.76
CA LEU A 469 -36.99 -9.93 3.98
C LEU A 469 -36.86 -11.44 3.75
N GLU A 470 -37.85 -12.22 4.19
CA GLU A 470 -37.89 -13.67 3.94
C GLU A 470 -38.00 -13.97 2.44
N ALA A 471 -38.87 -13.27 1.71
CA ALA A 471 -39.02 -13.47 0.27
C ALA A 471 -37.72 -13.19 -0.51
N ILE A 472 -36.95 -12.17 -0.11
CA ILE A 472 -35.64 -11.85 -0.69
C ILE A 472 -34.63 -12.96 -0.37
N PHE A 473 -34.62 -13.51 0.85
CA PHE A 473 -33.77 -14.66 1.18
C PHE A 473 -34.10 -15.89 0.33
N GLU A 474 -35.39 -16.23 0.18
CA GLU A 474 -35.83 -17.37 -0.64
C GLU A 474 -35.50 -17.17 -2.14
N GLU A 475 -35.51 -15.93 -2.64
CA GLU A 475 -35.03 -15.60 -3.98
C GLU A 475 -33.52 -15.84 -4.11
N LEU A 476 -32.72 -15.28 -3.20
CA LEU A 476 -31.27 -15.43 -3.19
C LEU A 476 -30.83 -16.90 -3.05
N GLU A 477 -31.54 -17.69 -2.25
CA GLU A 477 -31.30 -19.12 -2.11
C GLU A 477 -31.58 -19.89 -3.40
N ARG A 478 -32.68 -19.57 -4.10
CA ARG A 478 -33.00 -20.15 -5.40
C ARG A 478 -31.97 -19.77 -6.46
N GLU A 479 -31.54 -18.51 -6.49
CA GLU A 479 -30.51 -18.00 -7.39
C GLU A 479 -29.17 -18.71 -7.15
N GLY A 480 -28.70 -18.77 -5.90
CA GLY A 480 -27.46 -19.46 -5.54
C GLY A 480 -27.48 -20.95 -5.85
N ALA A 481 -28.60 -21.63 -5.56
CA ALA A 481 -28.77 -23.04 -5.91
C ALA A 481 -28.80 -23.26 -7.43
N ALA A 482 -29.41 -22.36 -8.21
CA ALA A 482 -29.43 -22.44 -9.67
C ALA A 482 -28.02 -22.28 -10.26
N ILE A 483 -27.22 -21.33 -9.77
CA ILE A 483 -25.83 -21.13 -10.21
C ILE A 483 -24.97 -22.36 -9.90
N LEU A 484 -25.13 -22.96 -8.73
CA LEU A 484 -24.38 -24.18 -8.40
C LEU A 484 -24.77 -25.37 -9.29
N ARG A 485 -26.05 -25.49 -9.66
CA ARG A 485 -26.53 -26.53 -10.59
C ARG A 485 -26.00 -26.34 -12.01
N THR A 486 -25.91 -25.11 -12.53
CA THR A 486 -25.32 -24.85 -13.85
C THR A 486 -23.83 -25.17 -13.89
N CYS A 487 -23.15 -25.14 -12.74
CA CYS A 487 -21.78 -25.62 -12.57
C CYS A 487 -21.67 -27.16 -12.46
N GLY A 488 -22.74 -27.91 -12.77
CA GLY A 488 -22.76 -29.38 -12.79
C GLY A 488 -22.82 -30.02 -11.41
N ALA A 489 -23.41 -29.35 -10.41
CA ALA A 489 -23.61 -29.94 -9.08
C ALA A 489 -24.93 -30.73 -9.01
N GLU A 490 -24.83 -32.04 -8.76
CA GLU A 490 -25.97 -32.92 -8.46
C GLU A 490 -26.21 -33.10 -6.95
N GLU A 491 -25.31 -32.57 -6.13
CA GLU A 491 -25.31 -32.69 -4.67
C GLU A 491 -26.25 -31.68 -3.99
N LYS A 492 -26.64 -31.98 -2.74
CA LYS A 492 -27.50 -31.09 -1.94
C LYS A 492 -26.79 -29.78 -1.61
N VAL A 493 -27.37 -28.66 -2.03
CA VAL A 493 -26.90 -27.30 -1.70
C VAL A 493 -27.33 -26.95 -0.27
N SER A 494 -26.40 -26.41 0.52
CA SER A 494 -26.68 -25.76 1.81
C SER A 494 -26.61 -24.24 1.67
N CYS A 495 -27.53 -23.52 2.31
CA CYS A 495 -27.56 -22.07 2.33
C CYS A 495 -27.34 -21.56 3.76
N SER A 496 -26.57 -20.47 3.90
CA SER A 496 -26.45 -19.71 5.14
C SER A 496 -26.81 -18.26 4.89
N ARG A 497 -27.59 -17.66 5.80
CA ARG A 497 -28.17 -16.33 5.66
C ARG A 497 -27.44 -15.31 6.56
N THR A 498 -27.27 -14.11 6.06
CA THR A 498 -26.68 -12.98 6.79
C THR A 498 -27.49 -11.69 6.59
N LEU A 499 -27.58 -10.87 7.62
CA LEU A 499 -28.13 -9.51 7.57
C LEU A 499 -27.05 -8.49 7.88
N ASP A 500 -26.82 -7.55 6.97
CA ASP A 500 -25.94 -6.41 7.22
C ASP A 500 -26.80 -5.24 7.75
N LEU A 501 -26.56 -4.86 9.01
CA LEU A 501 -27.34 -3.90 9.79
C LEU A 501 -26.43 -2.73 10.24
N ARG A 502 -26.99 -1.54 10.44
CA ARG A 502 -26.26 -0.42 11.04
C ARG A 502 -27.18 0.56 11.75
N PHE A 503 -26.63 1.37 12.64
CA PHE A 503 -27.36 2.54 13.14
C PHE A 503 -27.64 3.53 12.01
N VAL A 504 -28.82 4.15 12.00
CA VAL A 504 -29.17 5.16 11.01
C VAL A 504 -28.16 6.32 11.06
N GLY A 505 -27.56 6.64 9.91
CA GLY A 505 -26.51 7.66 9.80
C GLY A 505 -25.08 7.13 9.97
N GLN A 506 -24.90 5.86 10.36
CA GLN A 506 -23.59 5.22 10.42
C GLN A 506 -23.07 4.88 9.01
N GLY A 507 -21.77 5.03 8.79
CA GLY A 507 -21.12 4.79 7.48
C GLY A 507 -20.60 3.37 7.23
N TYR A 508 -20.84 2.43 8.15
CA TYR A 508 -20.37 1.03 8.06
C TYR A 508 -21.41 0.06 8.63
N GLU A 509 -21.40 -1.18 8.16
CA GLU A 509 -22.34 -2.24 8.54
C GLU A 509 -21.77 -3.21 9.57
N THR A 510 -22.65 -3.82 10.36
CA THR A 510 -22.38 -4.98 11.21
C THR A 510 -23.14 -6.18 10.66
N ARG A 511 -22.41 -7.26 10.37
CA ARG A 511 -22.98 -8.47 9.80
C ARG A 511 -23.50 -9.40 10.89
N LEU A 512 -24.77 -9.77 10.80
CA LEU A 512 -25.45 -10.72 11.66
C LEU A 512 -25.64 -12.06 10.94
N GLU A 513 -25.08 -13.14 11.48
CA GLU A 513 -25.34 -14.50 10.98
C GLU A 513 -26.66 -15.05 11.52
N LEU A 514 -27.54 -15.52 10.62
CA LEU A 514 -28.84 -16.11 10.97
C LEU A 514 -28.74 -17.64 10.94
N ARG A 515 -28.11 -18.22 11.97
CA ARG A 515 -27.77 -19.65 11.99
C ARG A 515 -28.97 -20.60 12.06
N ASP A 516 -30.05 -20.22 12.77
CA ASP A 516 -31.18 -21.14 13.04
C ASP A 516 -32.58 -20.46 13.05
N GLY A 517 -32.86 -19.48 12.17
CA GLY A 517 -34.22 -18.93 12.10
C GLY A 517 -34.48 -17.98 10.95
N ARG A 518 -35.73 -17.98 10.47
CA ARG A 518 -36.22 -16.99 9.50
C ARG A 518 -36.41 -15.65 10.19
N PRO A 519 -36.12 -14.49 9.55
CA PRO A 519 -36.43 -13.17 10.12
C PRO A 519 -37.85 -13.05 10.67
N VAL A 520 -38.83 -13.67 10.00
CA VAL A 520 -40.24 -13.72 10.43
C VAL A 520 -40.43 -14.45 11.77
N GLU A 521 -39.68 -15.53 12.00
CA GLU A 521 -39.75 -16.33 13.23
C GLU A 521 -38.97 -15.67 14.37
N ILE A 522 -37.85 -15.01 14.05
CA ILE A 522 -37.00 -14.32 15.03
C ILE A 522 -37.71 -13.04 15.52
N GLY A 523 -38.30 -12.26 14.61
CA GLY A 523 -38.94 -10.99 14.92
C GLY A 523 -37.96 -9.81 15.04
N ALA A 524 -38.45 -8.60 14.73
CA ALA A 524 -37.62 -7.39 14.67
C ALA A 524 -36.96 -7.04 16.01
N ALA A 525 -37.66 -7.22 17.13
CA ALA A 525 -37.13 -6.95 18.46
C ALA A 525 -35.94 -7.86 18.81
N ARG A 526 -36.03 -9.15 18.46
CA ARG A 526 -34.93 -10.09 18.72
C ARG A 526 -33.76 -9.89 17.76
N LEU A 527 -34.03 -9.57 16.49
CA LEU A 527 -32.98 -9.17 15.54
C LEU A 527 -32.22 -7.94 16.04
N ARG A 528 -32.94 -6.98 16.64
CA ARG A 528 -32.33 -5.81 17.27
C ARG A 528 -31.41 -6.20 18.43
N GLU A 529 -31.87 -7.04 19.36
CA GLU A 529 -31.04 -7.53 20.46
C GLU A 529 -29.79 -8.30 19.99
N MET A 530 -29.93 -9.11 18.93
CA MET A 530 -28.83 -9.84 18.33
C MET A 530 -27.79 -8.87 17.73
N PHE A 531 -28.26 -7.84 17.03
CA PHE A 531 -27.39 -6.77 16.53
C PHE A 531 -26.69 -6.02 17.66
N ASP A 532 -27.41 -5.59 18.70
CA ASP A 532 -26.81 -4.85 19.82
C ASP A 532 -25.72 -5.67 20.52
N ARG A 533 -25.96 -6.97 20.71
CA ARG A 533 -24.98 -7.88 21.31
C ARG A 533 -23.74 -8.05 20.43
N GLU A 534 -23.93 -8.22 19.13
CA GLU A 534 -22.80 -8.37 18.20
C GLU A 534 -22.02 -7.06 18.05
N TYR A 535 -22.72 -5.92 18.02
CA TYR A 535 -22.12 -4.60 18.01
C TYR A 535 -21.35 -4.33 19.31
N GLU A 536 -21.90 -4.66 20.48
CA GLU A 536 -21.19 -4.57 21.75
C GLU A 536 -19.98 -5.52 21.83
N ARG A 537 -20.08 -6.73 21.26
CA ARG A 537 -18.95 -7.67 21.17
C ARG A 537 -17.80 -7.11 20.33
N LEU A 538 -18.12 -6.40 19.24
CA LEU A 538 -17.13 -5.82 18.32
C LEU A 538 -16.57 -4.47 18.81
N TYR A 539 -17.40 -3.64 19.43
CA TYR A 539 -17.08 -2.23 19.71
C TYR A 539 -17.15 -1.84 21.20
N GLY A 540 -17.48 -2.78 22.09
CA GLY A 540 -17.49 -2.61 23.55
C GLY A 540 -18.66 -1.79 24.12
N ARG A 541 -19.63 -1.39 23.29
CA ARG A 541 -20.84 -0.65 23.68
C ARG A 541 -21.92 -0.79 22.61
N SER A 542 -23.18 -0.50 22.93
CA SER A 542 -24.27 -0.30 21.95
C SER A 542 -25.04 1.00 22.24
N TYR A 543 -25.94 1.40 21.32
CA TYR A 543 -26.79 2.59 21.39
C TYR A 543 -28.28 2.20 21.37
N PRO A 544 -28.88 1.86 22.52
CA PRO A 544 -30.25 1.35 22.60
C PRO A 544 -31.29 2.27 21.94
N ASP A 545 -31.12 3.59 22.11
CA ASP A 545 -32.07 4.60 21.64
C ASP A 545 -31.90 4.97 20.15
N SER A 546 -30.83 4.51 19.49
CA SER A 546 -30.58 4.82 18.08
C SER A 546 -31.28 3.80 17.17
N PRO A 547 -32.04 4.22 16.15
CA PRO A 547 -32.68 3.30 15.22
C PRO A 547 -31.65 2.55 14.38
N VAL A 548 -31.99 1.31 14.00
CA VAL A 548 -31.15 0.42 13.19
C VAL A 548 -31.82 0.20 11.85
N GLU A 549 -31.06 0.27 10.77
CA GLU A 549 -31.50 -0.05 9.41
C GLU A 549 -30.84 -1.33 8.89
N VAL A 550 -31.64 -2.15 8.21
CA VAL A 550 -31.15 -3.20 7.31
C VAL A 550 -30.58 -2.51 6.09
N VAL A 551 -29.40 -2.93 5.65
CA VAL A 551 -28.75 -2.41 4.44
C VAL A 551 -28.72 -3.49 3.37
N ASN A 552 -28.27 -4.70 3.73
CA ASN A 552 -28.16 -5.82 2.80
C ASN A 552 -28.62 -7.15 3.41
N LEU A 553 -29.14 -8.01 2.53
CA LEU A 553 -29.40 -9.42 2.81
C LEU A 553 -28.39 -10.23 2.01
N GLY A 554 -27.73 -11.18 2.68
CA GLY A 554 -26.73 -12.05 2.08
C GLY A 554 -27.08 -13.53 2.21
N VAL A 555 -26.86 -14.30 1.15
CA VAL A 555 -26.95 -15.76 1.17
C VAL A 555 -25.65 -16.34 0.64
N ARG A 556 -25.04 -17.23 1.40
CA ARG A 556 -23.98 -18.10 0.90
C ARG A 556 -24.55 -19.47 0.59
N ALA A 557 -24.68 -19.79 -0.70
CA ALA A 557 -25.03 -21.12 -1.18
C ALA A 557 -23.74 -21.93 -1.38
N SER A 558 -23.65 -23.13 -0.83
CA SER A 558 -22.44 -23.96 -0.85
C SER A 558 -22.76 -25.43 -1.06
N LEU A 559 -21.88 -26.14 -1.77
CA LEU A 559 -21.89 -27.59 -1.85
C LEU A 559 -21.35 -28.22 -0.55
N PRO A 560 -21.62 -29.51 -0.29
CA PRO A 560 -21.06 -30.20 0.85
C PRO A 560 -19.53 -30.09 0.86
N VAL A 561 -18.97 -29.82 2.04
CA VAL A 561 -17.53 -29.91 2.25
C VAL A 561 -17.13 -31.36 2.04
N ARG A 562 -16.20 -31.61 1.11
CA ARG A 562 -15.62 -32.94 0.93
C ARG A 562 -14.44 -33.07 1.90
N PRO A 563 -14.51 -33.98 2.89
CA PRO A 563 -13.39 -34.18 3.78
C PRO A 563 -12.20 -34.68 2.97
N PHE A 564 -11.13 -33.88 2.95
CA PHE A 564 -9.86 -34.26 2.37
C PHE A 564 -9.04 -34.97 3.45
N SER A 565 -8.46 -36.12 3.11
CA SER A 565 -7.50 -36.82 3.98
C SER A 565 -6.08 -36.41 3.60
N PRO A 566 -5.42 -35.57 4.40
CA PRO A 566 -4.10 -35.05 4.05
C PRO A 566 -3.00 -36.12 4.11
N ALA A 567 -3.21 -37.19 4.88
CA ALA A 567 -2.31 -38.34 4.98
C ALA A 567 -2.09 -39.06 3.63
N ALA A 568 -3.08 -39.05 2.73
CA ALA A 568 -2.96 -39.63 1.39
C ALA A 568 -2.13 -38.79 0.41
N ALA A 569 -1.86 -37.52 0.75
CA ALA A 569 -1.11 -36.57 -0.06
C ALA A 569 0.34 -36.37 0.41
N MET A 570 0.80 -37.13 1.41
CA MET A 570 2.19 -37.06 1.84
C MET A 570 3.13 -37.57 0.73
N PRO A 571 4.15 -36.81 0.34
CA PRO A 571 5.13 -37.27 -0.64
C PRO A 571 5.87 -38.50 -0.11
N ALA A 572 6.16 -39.44 -1.01
CA ALA A 572 7.01 -40.57 -0.68
C ALA A 572 8.42 -40.08 -0.30
N PRO A 573 9.16 -40.81 0.56
CA PRO A 573 10.53 -40.48 0.87
C PRO A 573 11.37 -40.33 -0.40
N SER A 574 12.15 -39.25 -0.49
CA SER A 574 12.91 -38.87 -1.67
C SER A 574 13.98 -39.89 -2.08
N GLY A 575 14.34 -40.82 -1.18
CA GLY A 575 15.39 -41.81 -1.38
C GLY A 575 16.81 -41.24 -1.49
N ARG A 576 16.97 -39.90 -1.40
CA ARG A 576 18.28 -39.24 -1.42
C ARG A 576 18.99 -39.41 -0.08
N LYS A 577 20.31 -39.59 -0.13
CA LYS A 577 21.16 -39.50 1.06
C LYS A 577 21.18 -38.05 1.52
N ARG A 578 20.60 -37.80 2.69
CA ARG A 578 20.67 -36.51 3.37
C ARG A 578 21.72 -36.55 4.47
N PRO A 579 22.23 -35.38 4.91
CA PRO A 579 22.93 -35.30 6.18
C PRO A 579 22.02 -35.87 7.27
N SER A 580 22.55 -36.69 8.18
CA SER A 580 21.81 -37.07 9.40
C SER A 580 21.75 -35.91 10.40
N GLU A 581 22.73 -35.01 10.31
CA GLU A 581 22.91 -33.82 11.15
C GLU A 581 23.38 -32.65 10.27
N ARG A 582 22.89 -31.44 10.56
CA ARG A 582 23.31 -30.20 9.90
C ARG A 582 23.54 -29.11 10.95
N PRO A 583 24.66 -28.38 10.92
CA PRO A 583 24.83 -27.18 11.72
C PRO A 583 23.78 -26.14 11.32
N ALA A 584 22.95 -25.72 12.26
CA ALA A 584 21.99 -24.65 12.07
C ALA A 584 21.91 -23.75 13.31
N PHE A 585 21.51 -22.50 13.10
CA PHE A 585 21.44 -21.50 14.16
C PHE A 585 20.31 -21.82 15.13
N ASP A 586 20.61 -21.98 16.41
CA ASP A 586 19.59 -22.18 17.44
C ASP A 586 19.23 -20.85 18.10
N LEU A 587 17.95 -20.48 17.99
CA LEU A 587 17.41 -19.23 18.57
C LEU A 587 17.52 -19.18 20.10
N GLY A 588 17.58 -20.32 20.78
CA GLY A 588 17.72 -20.39 22.25
C GLY A 588 19.10 -19.97 22.72
N THR A 589 20.12 -20.58 22.13
CA THR A 589 21.53 -20.43 22.49
C THR A 589 22.27 -19.35 21.69
N ARG A 590 21.65 -18.85 20.60
CA ARG A 590 22.21 -17.90 19.63
C ARG A 590 23.54 -18.37 19.01
N ARG A 591 23.65 -19.67 18.75
CA ARG A 591 24.86 -20.29 18.20
C ARG A 591 24.49 -21.32 17.15
N MET A 592 25.44 -21.66 16.29
CA MET A 592 25.32 -22.84 15.43
C MET A 592 25.40 -24.09 16.31
N VAL A 593 24.41 -24.98 16.18
CA VAL A 593 24.37 -26.28 16.85
C VAL A 593 23.96 -27.35 15.84
N GLU A 594 24.41 -28.58 16.07
CA GLU A 594 24.02 -29.72 15.23
C GLU A 594 22.52 -30.01 15.41
N HIS A 595 21.76 -29.85 14.34
CA HIS A 595 20.36 -30.24 14.27
C HIS A 595 20.25 -31.58 13.57
N ARG A 596 19.46 -32.51 14.15
CA ARG A 596 19.12 -33.75 13.46
C ARG A 596 18.23 -33.41 12.26
N VAL A 597 18.58 -33.90 11.07
CA VAL A 597 17.78 -33.70 9.86
C VAL A 597 16.90 -34.91 9.62
N ILE A 598 15.59 -34.69 9.44
CA ILE A 598 14.59 -35.74 9.29
C ILE A 598 13.70 -35.40 8.11
N GLU A 599 13.61 -36.29 7.13
CA GLU A 599 12.61 -36.15 6.08
C GLU A 599 11.22 -36.43 6.66
N ARG A 600 10.27 -35.52 6.46
CA ARG A 600 8.91 -35.63 7.01
C ARG A 600 8.23 -36.94 6.65
N ALA A 601 8.46 -37.44 5.44
CA ALA A 601 7.92 -38.72 4.94
C ALA A 601 8.41 -39.95 5.71
N MET A 602 9.49 -39.82 6.50
CA MET A 602 10.04 -40.90 7.33
C MET A 602 9.51 -40.89 8.76
N CYS A 603 8.78 -39.85 9.17
CA CYS A 603 8.24 -39.73 10.51
C CYS A 603 7.01 -40.62 10.68
N LYS A 604 6.90 -41.32 11.82
CA LYS A 604 5.71 -42.10 12.16
C LYS A 604 4.73 -41.27 12.99
N PRO A 605 3.40 -41.36 12.76
CA PRO A 605 2.42 -40.73 13.62
C PRO A 605 2.62 -41.11 15.10
N GLY A 606 2.59 -40.11 15.98
CA GLY A 606 2.82 -40.24 17.42
C GLY A 606 4.30 -40.33 17.85
N GLU A 607 5.25 -40.48 16.92
CA GLU A 607 6.68 -40.47 17.24
C GLU A 607 7.12 -39.05 17.64
N LYS A 608 7.79 -38.94 18.80
CA LYS A 608 8.29 -37.66 19.30
C LYS A 608 9.69 -37.36 18.74
N ILE A 609 9.83 -36.18 18.15
CA ILE A 609 11.07 -35.60 17.66
C ILE A 609 11.50 -34.54 18.67
N GLN A 610 12.63 -34.77 19.35
CA GLN A 610 13.21 -33.79 20.25
C GLN A 610 14.05 -32.78 19.46
N GLY A 611 13.85 -31.48 19.69
CA GLY A 611 14.74 -30.44 19.15
C GLY A 611 16.09 -30.41 19.87
N PRO A 612 17.17 -29.93 19.21
CA PRO A 612 17.21 -29.26 17.91
C PRO A 612 17.08 -30.23 16.71
N ALA A 613 16.12 -29.98 15.83
CA ALA A 613 15.89 -30.79 14.63
C ALA A 613 15.34 -29.95 13.46
N LEU A 614 15.61 -30.41 12.23
CA LEU A 614 15.07 -29.86 10.99
C LEU A 614 14.22 -30.93 10.31
N VAL A 615 12.92 -30.68 10.20
CA VAL A 615 11.99 -31.59 9.51
C VAL A 615 11.78 -31.07 8.10
N GLU A 616 12.33 -31.78 7.11
CA GLU A 616 12.37 -31.34 5.72
C GLU A 616 11.28 -32.00 4.88
N GLU A 617 10.67 -31.21 4.00
CA GLU A 617 9.84 -31.65 2.89
C GLU A 617 10.30 -30.95 1.60
N PRO A 618 9.92 -31.42 0.40
CA PRO A 618 10.44 -30.85 -0.85
C PRO A 618 10.22 -29.33 -0.98
N GLU A 619 9.13 -28.82 -0.41
CA GLU A 619 8.69 -27.43 -0.58
C GLU A 619 9.06 -26.51 0.60
N THR A 620 9.49 -27.04 1.74
CA THR A 620 9.80 -26.24 2.94
C THR A 620 10.60 -27.02 4.00
N THR A 621 11.06 -26.32 5.04
CA THR A 621 11.74 -26.92 6.20
C THR A 621 11.11 -26.38 7.47
N THR A 622 10.75 -27.28 8.39
CA THR A 622 10.27 -26.91 9.73
C THR A 622 11.43 -26.93 10.72
N VAL A 623 11.66 -25.81 11.39
CA VAL A 623 12.68 -25.71 12.45
C VAL A 623 12.05 -26.10 13.80
N VAL A 624 12.59 -27.15 14.42
CA VAL A 624 12.23 -27.58 15.78
C VAL A 624 13.37 -27.15 16.71
N PRO A 625 13.25 -26.01 17.42
CA PRO A 625 14.35 -25.44 18.19
C PRO A 625 14.69 -26.27 19.43
N SER A 626 15.83 -25.99 20.06
CA SER A 626 16.24 -26.69 21.29
C SER A 626 15.17 -26.58 22.39
N GLY A 627 14.87 -27.71 23.03
CA GLY A 627 13.86 -27.82 24.08
C GLY A 627 12.40 -27.88 23.59
N ALA A 628 12.16 -27.80 22.28
CA ALA A 628 10.86 -28.08 21.69
C ALA A 628 10.68 -29.57 21.39
N VAL A 629 9.42 -29.99 21.29
CA VAL A 629 9.05 -31.35 20.88
C VAL A 629 8.10 -31.27 19.71
N ALA A 630 8.36 -32.07 18.68
CA ALA A 630 7.47 -32.19 17.53
C ALA A 630 6.95 -33.62 17.37
N TRP A 631 5.78 -33.79 16.77
CA TRP A 631 5.23 -35.10 16.41
C TRP A 631 4.25 -34.96 15.23
N LEU A 632 4.07 -36.04 14.46
CA LEU A 632 3.00 -36.13 13.47
C LEU A 632 1.72 -36.69 14.12
N ASP A 633 0.57 -36.13 13.79
CA ASP A 633 -0.72 -36.75 14.08
C ASP A 633 -1.15 -37.76 12.98
N GLU A 634 -2.27 -38.45 13.20
CA GLU A 634 -2.82 -39.43 12.26
C GLU A 634 -3.26 -38.82 10.92
N LEU A 635 -3.49 -37.50 10.89
CA LEU A 635 -3.88 -36.76 9.69
C LEU A 635 -2.66 -36.22 8.93
N GLY A 636 -1.45 -36.43 9.47
CA GLY A 636 -0.19 -36.01 8.86
C GLY A 636 0.21 -34.56 9.19
N TYR A 637 -0.47 -33.88 10.10
CA TYR A 637 -0.04 -32.56 10.58
C TYR A 637 1.15 -32.72 11.53
N LEU A 638 2.17 -31.89 11.34
CA LEU A 638 3.32 -31.82 12.22
C LEU A 638 3.02 -30.76 13.30
N HIS A 639 2.89 -31.21 14.54
CA HIS A 639 2.72 -30.36 15.71
C HIS A 639 4.10 -30.05 16.29
N VAL A 640 4.33 -28.81 16.71
CA VAL A 640 5.53 -28.41 17.46
C VAL A 640 5.08 -27.68 18.73
N GLU A 641 5.44 -28.24 19.88
CA GLU A 641 5.27 -27.61 21.18
C GLU A 641 6.58 -26.95 21.61
N LEU A 642 6.50 -25.65 21.86
CA LEU A 642 7.62 -24.86 22.35
C LEU A 642 7.66 -24.88 23.88
N PRO A 643 8.86 -24.80 24.50
CA PRO A 643 8.97 -24.68 25.94
C PRO A 643 8.28 -23.38 26.40
N GLN A 644 7.39 -23.48 27.39
CA GLN A 644 6.74 -22.30 27.96
C GLN A 644 7.79 -21.40 28.61
N ALA A 645 7.87 -20.14 28.19
CA ALA A 645 8.72 -19.15 28.83
C ALA A 645 8.31 -19.00 30.29
N THR A 646 9.18 -19.41 31.22
CA THR A 646 9.03 -19.07 32.64
C THR A 646 9.16 -17.56 32.78
N VAL A 647 8.25 -16.94 33.54
CA VAL A 647 7.97 -15.49 33.63
C VAL A 647 9.13 -14.65 34.24
N ARG A 648 10.40 -15.08 34.15
CA ARG A 648 11.51 -14.47 34.92
C ARG A 648 12.50 -13.56 34.18
N GLU A 649 12.38 -13.34 32.87
CA GLU A 649 13.40 -12.55 32.13
C GLU A 649 12.87 -11.35 31.35
N ALA A 650 11.80 -10.68 31.84
CA ALA A 650 11.33 -9.41 31.30
C ALA A 650 11.56 -8.26 32.29
N GLY A 651 12.72 -8.23 32.93
CA GLY A 651 13.07 -7.19 33.90
C GLY A 651 14.58 -7.08 34.07
N ARG A 652 15.25 -6.51 33.07
CA ARG A 652 16.51 -5.78 33.20
C ARG A 652 16.78 -4.93 31.97
#